data_AF-A0A364L508-F1
#
_entry.id   AF-A0A364L508-F1
#
_cell.length_a   1.000
_cell.length_b   1.000
_cell.length_c   1.000
_cell.angle_alpha   90.00
_cell.angle_beta   90.00
_cell.angle_gamma   90.00
#
_symmetry.space_group_name_H-M   'P 1'
#
loop_
_entity.id
_entity.type
_entity.pdbx_description
1 polymer ?
#
loop_
_entity_poly.entity_id
_entity_poly.type
_entity_poly.pdbx_seq_one_letter_code
_entity_poly.pdbx_strand_id
1 'polypeptide(L)'
;MSLSTMKIFLLALCAGVYASPLLTDRATSDSGIFSEMQRAAELSSAAYTGCIGSAFDVTITKQINDVATDTQGFVGYSTSKGRISVVMRGSTTATDILNDIDTTLTTPSFSGVNFPAGVQIMQGLASPWGAVHDEVIAEVKSLIAKYPSYTLESTGHSLGGALTYLSYIALAQNFPGKNITSNALAAFPIGNAAFAAFGTAQNGLLRRGNNAGDGVPNMYVSLPYDFVHYGECDRTEPACFKCQQAKFACPGYRSLVDVNFRDQSQHVIDKAQLAYRGQKSKSGVSNAQKTKHIQSIQPVSCLVSTTAMDQPICIFLHSYVPSDSVPVKTQLTTSQIVTQVKSSCAVRCAISSVGLAMLANTRNDPNLMTEARREYTTALRLTNSALRRENDCLKDTTLSAVLLLGMFEVMACEAPKSVENWQKHITGAATLLQLWKSKKDMTPTSIQLFTHLRTDVMANCLRTQTHVPPMVRQLSTLVGTYRSEENIHAESLGGIVAEVCDLFADVRGNGIPELVKVIERAEDIDSRMHAWSLGLSSRWRYTTHTYSESRRLVNHDTCGGTYHLYPHVWACNIWSYYRTGRILLNLLIRDRLKPLADYDPEWRCAYDRAKANIAELSMDILHSVPYSMSLQFSSPSVAGINSPPGGCLAIGNGLLAGWNTLGIAWE
;
A
#
# COMPACT_ATOMS: atom_id res chain seq x y z
N MET A 1 10.93 21.22 9.51
CA MET A 1 10.14 20.13 8.89
C MET A 1 10.92 18.85 9.08
N SER A 2 10.36 17.87 9.79
CA SER A 2 10.92 16.53 9.73
C SER A 2 10.79 16.03 8.28
N LEU A 3 11.84 15.38 7.76
CA LEU A 3 11.83 14.69 6.47
C LEU A 3 10.67 13.66 6.37
N SER A 4 10.12 13.22 7.52
CA SER A 4 9.06 12.22 7.64
C SER A 4 7.70 12.68 7.13
N THR A 5 7.30 13.94 7.39
CA THR A 5 5.99 14.48 7.00
C THR A 5 5.84 14.63 5.48
N MET A 6 6.95 14.86 4.75
CA MET A 6 6.94 14.92 3.28
C MET A 6 7.03 13.55 2.61
N LYS A 7 7.67 12.56 3.24
CA LYS A 7 7.83 11.22 2.67
C LYS A 7 6.51 10.44 2.65
N ILE A 8 5.67 10.61 3.67
CA ILE A 8 4.33 10.00 3.80
C ILE A 8 3.37 10.51 2.71
N PHE A 9 3.47 11.80 2.38
CA PHE A 9 2.72 12.44 1.29
C PHE A 9 3.09 11.92 -0.11
N LEU A 10 4.20 11.20 -0.24
CA LEU A 10 4.77 10.86 -1.54
C LEU A 10 4.74 9.41 -1.94
N LEU A 11 4.60 8.51 -0.97
CA LEU A 11 4.05 7.20 -1.27
C LEU A 11 2.67 7.30 -1.91
N ALA A 12 1.93 8.37 -1.63
CA ALA A 12 0.61 8.62 -2.19
C ALA A 12 0.60 9.22 -3.61
N LEU A 13 1.49 10.15 -3.94
CA LEU A 13 1.66 10.64 -5.31
C LEU A 13 2.41 9.64 -6.20
N CYS A 14 3.24 8.77 -5.61
CA CYS A 14 3.89 7.65 -6.30
C CYS A 14 3.04 6.37 -6.33
N ALA A 15 1.85 6.34 -5.70
CA ALA A 15 0.94 5.19 -5.76
C ALA A 15 0.19 5.12 -7.11
N GLY A 16 0.93 5.34 -8.19
CA GLY A 16 0.58 4.76 -9.47
C GLY A 16 0.70 3.25 -9.33
N VAL A 17 -0.43 2.59 -9.15
CA VAL A 17 -0.61 1.13 -9.22
C VAL A 17 -0.31 0.35 -7.94
N TYR A 18 -1.25 0.39 -7.01
CA TYR A 18 -1.63 -0.86 -6.35
C TYR A 18 -2.73 -1.49 -7.19
N ALA A 19 -2.40 -2.54 -7.93
CA ALA A 19 -3.41 -3.51 -8.28
C ALA A 19 -3.93 -4.05 -6.94
N SER A 20 -5.08 -3.57 -6.50
CA SER A 20 -5.83 -4.25 -5.45
C SER A 20 -5.93 -5.71 -5.91
N PRO A 21 -5.42 -6.69 -5.16
CA PRO A 21 -5.82 -8.05 -5.40
C PRO A 21 -7.35 -8.02 -5.30
N LEU A 22 -8.04 -8.40 -6.38
CA LEU A 22 -9.40 -8.88 -6.24
C LEU A 22 -9.30 -9.98 -5.19
N LEU A 23 -9.81 -9.70 -3.99
CA LEU A 23 -9.97 -10.67 -2.93
C LEU A 23 -10.91 -11.73 -3.50
N THR A 24 -10.34 -12.78 -4.09
CA THR A 24 -11.08 -14.02 -4.19
C THR A 24 -11.08 -14.60 -2.79
N ASP A 25 -12.28 -14.63 -2.22
CA ASP A 25 -12.64 -15.29 -0.97
C ASP A 25 -12.03 -16.70 -0.96
N ARG A 26 -10.91 -16.88 -0.27
CA ARG A 26 -10.22 -18.18 -0.11
C ARG A 26 -9.63 -18.35 1.29
N ALA A 27 -10.22 -17.69 2.29
CA ALA A 27 -10.01 -18.06 3.68
C ALA A 27 -11.02 -19.16 4.05
N THR A 28 -10.57 -20.26 4.63
CA THR A 28 -11.47 -21.12 5.40
C THR A 28 -11.95 -20.35 6.62
N SER A 29 -13.26 -20.23 6.83
CA SER A 29 -13.80 -19.52 7.99
C SER A 29 -13.44 -20.26 9.29
N ASP A 30 -12.53 -19.70 10.06
CA ASP A 30 -12.36 -20.04 11.46
C ASP A 30 -12.95 -18.90 12.30
N SER A 31 -14.26 -18.97 12.49
CA SER A 31 -15.00 -18.00 13.31
C SER A 31 -14.57 -18.04 14.79
N GLY A 32 -13.88 -19.09 15.24
CA GLY A 32 -13.42 -19.25 16.62
C GLY A 32 -12.15 -18.46 16.94
N ILE A 33 -11.30 -18.17 15.94
CA ILE A 33 -10.05 -17.42 16.12
C ILE A 33 -10.26 -15.91 15.97
N PHE A 34 -11.24 -15.48 15.15
CA PHE A 34 -11.46 -14.07 14.85
C PHE A 34 -11.68 -13.22 16.11
N SER A 35 -12.46 -13.70 17.08
CA SER A 35 -12.72 -12.96 18.32
C SER A 35 -11.46 -12.73 19.16
N GLU A 36 -10.54 -13.70 19.20
CA GLU A 36 -9.28 -13.55 19.94
C GLU A 36 -8.30 -12.63 19.18
N MET A 37 -8.31 -12.65 17.84
CA MET A 37 -7.53 -11.72 17.02
C MET A 37 -8.07 -10.28 17.09
N GLN A 38 -9.39 -10.12 17.10
CA GLN A 38 -10.04 -8.82 17.27
C GLN A 38 -9.69 -8.23 18.64
N ARG A 39 -9.78 -9.01 19.72
CA ARG A 39 -9.35 -8.56 21.06
C ARG A 39 -7.88 -8.17 21.09
N ALA A 40 -7.01 -8.96 20.44
CA ALA A 40 -5.59 -8.61 20.32
C ALA A 40 -5.40 -7.27 19.59
N ALA A 41 -6.20 -6.98 18.56
CA ALA A 41 -6.16 -5.73 17.82
C ALA A 41 -6.69 -4.54 18.66
N GLU A 42 -7.77 -4.74 19.42
CA GLU A 42 -8.32 -3.76 20.36
C GLU A 42 -7.28 -3.37 21.43
N LEU A 43 -6.64 -4.36 22.06
CA LEU A 43 -5.57 -4.10 23.03
C LEU A 43 -4.36 -3.39 22.40
N SER A 44 -3.96 -3.81 21.19
CA SER A 44 -2.87 -3.17 20.46
C SER A 44 -3.22 -1.70 20.11
N SER A 45 -4.48 -1.42 19.77
CA SER A 45 -5.00 -0.06 19.55
C SER A 45 -4.97 0.77 20.84
N ALA A 46 -5.37 0.19 21.97
CA ALA A 46 -5.32 0.87 23.27
C ALA A 46 -3.90 1.31 23.69
N ALA A 47 -2.88 0.55 23.28
CA ALA A 47 -1.48 0.93 23.50
C ALA A 47 -1.11 2.20 22.71
N TYR A 48 -1.69 2.42 21.53
CA TYR A 48 -1.52 3.68 20.78
C TYR A 48 -2.27 4.83 21.43
N THR A 49 -3.50 4.58 21.91
CA THR A 49 -4.30 5.59 22.61
C THR A 49 -3.66 6.05 23.92
N GLY A 50 -2.82 5.22 24.54
CA GLY A 50 -2.22 5.50 25.84
C GLY A 50 -3.26 5.42 26.97
N CYS A 51 -4.18 4.45 26.89
CA CYS A 51 -5.24 4.28 27.89
C CYS A 51 -4.67 4.20 29.32
N ILE A 52 -5.32 4.89 30.26
CA ILE A 52 -4.91 4.95 31.67
C ILE A 52 -5.88 4.13 32.52
N GLY A 53 -5.36 3.33 33.45
CA GLY A 53 -6.14 2.50 34.37
C GLY A 53 -6.59 1.17 33.78
N SER A 54 -7.24 1.17 32.62
CA SER A 54 -7.67 -0.05 31.95
C SER A 54 -7.68 0.07 30.42
N ALA A 55 -7.40 -1.03 29.74
CA ALA A 55 -7.59 -1.21 28.30
C ALA A 55 -8.55 -2.38 28.08
N PHE A 56 -9.81 -2.08 27.74
CA PHE A 56 -10.88 -3.08 27.62
C PHE A 56 -10.98 -3.95 28.88
N ASP A 57 -10.74 -5.26 28.78
CA ASP A 57 -10.80 -6.19 29.91
C ASP A 57 -9.50 -6.25 30.74
N VAL A 58 -8.44 -5.57 30.32
CA VAL A 58 -7.14 -5.57 31.00
C VAL A 58 -7.06 -4.38 31.96
N THR A 59 -6.90 -4.66 33.25
CA THR A 59 -6.51 -3.66 34.25
C THR A 59 -5.01 -3.41 34.14
N ILE A 60 -4.61 -2.17 33.84
CA ILE A 60 -3.22 -1.78 33.64
C ILE A 60 -2.58 -1.54 34.99
N THR A 61 -1.51 -2.27 35.32
CA THR A 61 -0.74 -2.07 36.55
C THR A 61 0.56 -1.33 36.30
N LYS A 62 1.07 -1.37 35.07
CA LYS A 62 2.31 -0.72 34.69
C LYS A 62 2.25 -0.17 33.28
N GLN A 63 2.57 1.12 33.13
CA GLN A 63 2.89 1.72 31.84
C GLN A 63 4.38 1.51 31.55
N ILE A 64 4.69 1.09 30.34
CA ILE A 64 6.06 0.99 29.82
C ILE A 64 6.29 2.23 28.98
N ASN A 65 7.37 2.96 29.27
CA ASN A 65 7.73 4.17 28.54
C ASN A 65 9.23 4.43 28.67
N ASP A 66 10.00 4.04 27.66
CA ASP A 66 11.40 4.39 27.52
C ASP A 66 11.56 5.55 26.53
N VAL A 67 12.02 6.71 27.03
CA VAL A 67 12.14 7.94 26.24
C VAL A 67 13.27 7.85 25.21
N ALA A 68 14.32 7.08 25.49
CA ALA A 68 15.50 7.00 24.63
C ALA A 68 15.24 6.19 23.35
N THR A 69 14.42 5.14 23.44
CA THR A 69 14.06 4.26 22.32
C THR A 69 12.63 4.47 21.82
N ASP A 70 11.88 5.40 22.42
CA ASP A 70 10.43 5.60 22.25
C ASP A 70 9.62 4.29 22.36
N THR A 71 10.10 3.39 23.23
CA THR A 71 9.44 2.10 23.45
C THR A 71 8.33 2.29 24.47
N GLN A 72 7.09 2.10 24.03
CA GLN A 72 5.91 2.27 24.86
C GLN A 72 5.04 1.01 24.87
N GLY A 73 4.24 0.86 25.92
CA GLY A 73 3.33 -0.27 26.07
C GLY A 73 2.76 -0.31 27.48
N PHE A 74 2.14 -1.42 27.84
CA PHE A 74 1.65 -1.64 29.19
C PHE A 74 1.68 -3.11 29.58
N VAL A 75 1.74 -3.34 30.90
CA VAL A 75 1.55 -4.65 31.52
C VAL A 75 0.34 -4.57 32.44
N GLY A 76 -0.47 -5.62 32.43
CA GLY A 76 -1.68 -5.68 33.24
C GLY A 76 -2.24 -7.09 33.36
N TYR A 77 -3.44 -7.20 33.91
CA TYR A 77 -4.15 -8.47 34.05
C TYR A 77 -5.62 -8.36 33.66
N SER A 78 -6.18 -9.45 33.14
CA SER A 78 -7.61 -9.61 32.87
C SER A 78 -8.19 -10.66 33.79
N THR A 79 -9.16 -10.26 34.62
CA THR A 79 -9.89 -11.16 35.51
C THR A 79 -10.87 -12.04 34.74
N SER A 80 -11.48 -11.51 33.69
CA SER A 80 -12.46 -12.22 32.87
C SER A 80 -11.82 -13.32 32.01
N LYS A 81 -10.56 -13.14 31.59
CA LYS A 81 -9.81 -14.13 30.81
C LYS A 81 -8.83 -14.95 31.64
N GLY A 82 -8.51 -14.55 32.88
CA GLY A 82 -7.50 -15.18 33.72
C GLY A 82 -6.10 -15.08 33.12
N ARG A 83 -5.74 -13.90 32.57
CA ARG A 83 -4.49 -13.67 31.83
C ARG A 83 -3.71 -12.48 32.36
N ILE A 84 -2.39 -12.56 32.30
CA ILE A 84 -1.47 -11.43 32.45
C ILE A 84 -1.01 -11.04 31.05
N SER A 85 -1.18 -9.76 30.70
CA SER A 85 -1.03 -9.27 29.34
C SER A 85 0.14 -8.29 29.24
N VAL A 86 1.06 -8.52 28.30
CA VAL A 86 2.10 -7.58 27.88
C VAL A 86 1.70 -7.01 26.52
N VAL A 87 1.43 -5.72 26.46
CA VAL A 87 0.96 -5.07 25.23
C VAL A 87 1.95 -4.01 24.80
N MET A 88 2.54 -4.21 23.62
CA MET A 88 3.55 -3.30 23.07
C MET A 88 2.92 -2.37 22.05
N ARG A 89 3.16 -1.06 22.21
CA ARG A 89 2.80 -0.07 21.21
C ARG A 89 3.74 -0.23 20.02
N GLY A 90 3.22 -0.07 18.80
CA GLY A 90 4.10 0.16 17.65
C GLY A 90 4.62 1.58 17.62
N SER A 91 5.43 1.90 16.61
CA SER A 91 5.78 3.29 16.33
C SER A 91 4.51 4.06 15.99
N THR A 92 4.40 5.31 16.45
CA THR A 92 3.30 6.23 16.11
C THR A 92 3.17 6.41 14.59
N THR A 93 4.24 6.13 13.86
CA THR A 93 4.30 6.21 12.40
C THR A 93 4.92 4.93 11.84
N ALA A 94 4.11 4.06 11.21
CA ALA A 94 4.57 2.77 10.67
C ALA A 94 5.65 2.90 9.57
N THR A 95 5.80 4.09 8.97
CA THR A 95 6.85 4.44 8.00
C THR A 95 8.20 4.83 8.63
N ASP A 96 8.25 5.17 9.92
CA ASP A 96 9.51 5.48 10.63
C ASP A 96 10.31 4.19 10.88
N ILE A 97 9.61 3.09 11.20
CA ILE A 97 10.16 1.72 11.22
C ILE A 97 10.84 1.38 9.88
N LEU A 98 10.21 1.73 8.75
CA LEU A 98 10.68 1.36 7.42
C LEU A 98 11.99 2.05 7.00
N ASN A 99 12.28 3.24 7.55
CA ASN A 99 13.41 4.08 7.12
C ASN A 99 14.53 4.17 8.17
N ASP A 100 14.20 4.06 9.45
CA ASP A 100 15.13 4.35 10.56
C ASP A 100 15.45 3.11 11.39
N ILE A 101 14.81 1.96 11.12
CA ILE A 101 15.10 0.74 11.87
C ILE A 101 16.47 0.19 11.49
N ASP A 102 17.31 0.03 12.50
CA ASP A 102 18.62 -0.56 12.32
C ASP A 102 18.47 -2.07 12.02
N THR A 103 18.60 -2.42 10.75
CA THR A 103 18.51 -3.80 10.24
C THR A 103 19.79 -4.60 10.49
N THR A 104 20.82 -4.02 11.11
CA THR A 104 22.07 -4.71 11.41
C THR A 104 21.81 -5.89 12.33
N LEU A 105 22.21 -7.08 11.90
CA LEU A 105 22.07 -8.29 12.70
C LEU A 105 23.07 -8.29 13.87
N THR A 106 22.54 -8.33 15.09
CA THR A 106 23.29 -8.43 16.34
C THR A 106 22.99 -9.76 17.05
N THR A 107 23.89 -10.17 17.94
CA THR A 107 23.62 -11.31 18.84
C THR A 107 22.86 -10.77 20.06
N PRO A 108 21.60 -11.18 20.28
CA PRO A 108 20.82 -10.68 21.41
C PRO A 108 21.29 -11.24 22.76
N SER A 109 21.10 -10.45 23.81
CA SER A 109 21.33 -10.86 25.19
C SER A 109 20.29 -10.19 26.10
N PHE A 110 19.41 -10.98 26.68
CA PHE A 110 18.38 -10.52 27.62
C PHE A 110 18.38 -11.39 28.88
N SER A 111 18.06 -10.82 30.03
CA SER A 111 18.10 -11.56 31.29
C SER A 111 17.10 -12.74 31.27
N GLY A 112 17.53 -13.91 31.76
CA GLY A 112 16.68 -15.11 31.76
C GLY A 112 16.39 -15.73 30.38
N VAL A 113 17.05 -15.29 29.30
CA VAL A 113 16.92 -15.87 27.96
C VAL A 113 18.24 -16.46 27.49
N ASN A 114 18.25 -17.76 27.17
CA ASN A 114 19.44 -18.46 26.67
C ASN A 114 19.37 -18.64 25.15
N PHE A 115 19.97 -17.71 24.38
CA PHE A 115 19.99 -17.78 22.92
C PHE A 115 21.04 -18.80 22.41
N PRO A 116 20.66 -19.74 21.52
CA PRO A 116 21.60 -20.64 20.85
C PRO A 116 22.62 -19.90 19.97
N ALA A 117 23.78 -20.54 19.73
CA ALA A 117 24.79 -20.01 18.82
C ALA A 117 24.21 -19.77 17.41
N GLY A 118 24.54 -18.62 16.81
CA GLY A 118 24.08 -18.24 15.47
C GLY A 118 22.73 -17.54 15.44
N VAL A 119 22.02 -17.41 16.57
CA VAL A 119 20.82 -16.55 16.63
C VAL A 119 21.23 -15.09 16.47
N GLN A 120 20.65 -14.42 15.47
CA GLN A 120 20.82 -13.00 15.27
C GLN A 120 19.48 -12.32 15.03
N ILE A 121 19.31 -11.15 15.62
CA ILE A 121 18.15 -10.27 15.43
C ILE A 121 18.61 -8.88 15.02
N MET A 122 17.73 -8.13 14.38
CA MET A 122 18.01 -6.76 13.99
C MET A 122 18.18 -5.85 15.21
N GLN A 123 19.21 -5.00 15.20
CA GLN A 123 19.57 -4.10 16.29
C GLN A 123 18.44 -3.13 16.65
N GLY A 124 17.67 -2.70 15.65
CA GLY A 124 16.51 -1.83 15.80
C GLY A 124 15.34 -2.46 16.57
N LEU A 125 15.39 -3.77 16.86
CA LEU A 125 14.47 -4.45 17.79
C LEU A 125 15.18 -4.89 19.07
N ALA A 126 16.47 -5.24 18.98
CA ALA A 126 17.27 -5.62 20.14
C ALA A 126 17.37 -4.49 21.16
N SER A 127 17.65 -3.26 20.68
CA SER A 127 17.82 -2.08 21.53
C SER A 127 16.52 -1.66 22.25
N PRO A 128 15.38 -1.42 21.56
CA PRO A 128 14.15 -1.02 22.24
C PRO A 128 13.62 -2.08 23.19
N TRP A 129 13.66 -3.36 22.80
CA TRP A 129 13.25 -4.44 23.69
C TRP A 129 14.18 -4.55 24.90
N GLY A 130 15.50 -4.46 24.69
CA GLY A 130 16.48 -4.51 25.77
C GLY A 130 16.30 -3.40 26.81
N ALA A 131 15.88 -2.20 26.38
CA ALA A 131 15.64 -1.07 27.28
C ALA A 131 14.49 -1.31 28.27
N VAL A 132 13.46 -2.08 27.86
CA VAL A 132 12.25 -2.30 28.68
C VAL A 132 12.13 -3.73 29.22
N HIS A 133 12.99 -4.66 28.78
CA HIS A 133 12.90 -6.09 29.08
C HIS A 133 12.78 -6.39 30.58
N ASP A 134 13.72 -5.89 31.39
CA ASP A 134 13.78 -6.24 32.81
C ASP A 134 12.60 -5.63 33.59
N GLU A 135 12.14 -4.45 33.19
CA GLU A 135 10.95 -3.80 33.76
C GLU A 135 9.68 -4.63 33.48
N VAL A 136 9.51 -5.10 32.23
CA VAL A 136 8.40 -5.96 31.83
C VAL A 136 8.43 -7.29 32.60
N ILE A 137 9.58 -7.96 32.65
CA ILE A 137 9.72 -9.26 33.35
C ILE A 137 9.49 -9.12 34.85
N ALA A 138 9.96 -8.03 35.48
CA ALA A 138 9.73 -7.77 36.90
C ALA A 138 8.23 -7.60 37.22
N GLU A 139 7.51 -6.84 36.40
CA GLU A 139 6.07 -6.63 36.59
C GLU A 139 5.27 -7.91 36.36
N VAL A 140 5.58 -8.67 35.29
CA VAL A 140 4.94 -9.97 35.04
C VAL A 140 5.18 -10.93 36.21
N LYS A 141 6.40 -10.97 36.76
CA LYS A 141 6.72 -11.80 37.95
C LYS A 141 5.90 -11.38 39.17
N SER A 142 5.71 -10.08 39.39
CA SER A 142 4.86 -9.54 40.46
C SER A 142 3.40 -9.99 40.29
N LEU A 143 2.86 -9.88 39.08
CA LEU A 143 1.50 -10.30 38.77
C LEU A 143 1.32 -11.82 38.86
N ILE A 144 2.32 -12.62 38.49
CA ILE A 144 2.29 -14.08 38.67
C ILE A 144 2.20 -14.46 40.15
N ALA A 145 2.94 -13.77 41.03
CA ALA A 145 2.87 -14.02 42.47
C ALA A 145 1.47 -13.72 43.04
N LYS A 146 0.80 -12.69 42.52
CA LYS A 146 -0.56 -12.31 42.91
C LYS A 146 -1.64 -13.20 42.27
N TYR A 147 -1.41 -13.67 41.04
CA TYR A 147 -2.35 -14.45 40.24
C TYR A 147 -1.69 -15.75 39.73
N PRO A 148 -1.39 -16.72 40.62
CA PRO A 148 -0.60 -17.90 40.27
C PRO A 148 -1.30 -18.82 39.26
N SER A 149 -2.63 -18.77 39.15
CA SER A 149 -3.41 -19.53 38.17
C SER A 149 -3.49 -18.88 36.78
N TYR A 150 -3.09 -17.61 36.63
CA TYR A 150 -3.26 -16.90 35.36
C TYR A 150 -2.22 -17.35 34.34
N THR A 151 -2.64 -17.41 33.07
CA THR A 151 -1.76 -17.64 31.92
C THR A 151 -1.15 -16.32 31.45
N LEU A 152 -0.17 -16.39 30.54
CA LEU A 152 0.49 -15.20 30.00
C LEU A 152 0.04 -14.96 28.56
N GLU A 153 -0.11 -13.70 28.19
CA GLU A 153 -0.29 -13.29 26.80
C GLU A 153 0.56 -12.08 26.44
N SER A 154 0.93 -11.98 25.16
CA SER A 154 1.53 -10.77 24.62
C SER A 154 0.95 -10.40 23.26
N THR A 155 0.82 -9.10 22.99
CA THR A 155 0.29 -8.63 21.71
C THR A 155 0.82 -7.24 21.35
N GLY A 156 0.78 -6.92 20.08
CA GLY A 156 1.10 -5.61 19.57
C GLY A 156 0.88 -5.55 18.05
N HIS A 157 0.84 -4.33 17.53
CA HIS A 157 0.64 -4.05 16.10
C HIS A 157 1.89 -3.39 15.49
N SER A 158 2.20 -3.69 14.23
CA SER A 158 3.35 -3.13 13.49
C SER A 158 4.68 -3.38 14.25
N LEU A 159 5.46 -2.35 14.62
CA LEU A 159 6.65 -2.52 15.49
C LEU A 159 6.31 -3.22 16.82
N GLY A 160 5.14 -2.97 17.40
CA GLY A 160 4.69 -3.65 18.61
C GLY A 160 4.45 -5.13 18.37
N GLY A 161 4.01 -5.49 17.17
CA GLY A 161 3.91 -6.87 16.71
C GLY A 161 5.28 -7.52 16.51
N ALA A 162 6.26 -6.77 16.02
CA ALA A 162 7.64 -7.23 15.92
C ALA A 162 8.29 -7.43 17.31
N LEU A 163 8.06 -6.51 18.27
CA LEU A 163 8.47 -6.65 19.67
C LEU A 163 7.77 -7.83 20.37
N THR A 164 6.57 -8.20 19.93
CA THR A 164 5.83 -9.38 20.44
C THR A 164 6.57 -10.69 20.16
N TYR A 165 7.40 -10.78 19.12
CA TYR A 165 8.29 -11.95 18.93
C TYR A 165 9.27 -12.10 20.11
N LEU A 166 9.94 -11.01 20.49
CA LEU A 166 10.89 -11.02 21.60
C LEU A 166 10.20 -11.21 22.95
N SER A 167 9.03 -10.59 23.14
CA SER A 167 8.18 -10.78 24.32
C SER A 167 7.78 -12.24 24.52
N TYR A 168 7.32 -12.90 23.45
CA TYR A 168 6.98 -14.33 23.50
C TYR A 168 8.14 -15.21 23.97
N ILE A 169 9.34 -15.01 23.42
CA ILE A 169 10.54 -15.75 23.81
C ILE A 169 10.92 -15.44 25.27
N ALA A 170 10.92 -14.16 25.65
CA ALA A 170 11.29 -13.71 26.98
C ALA A 170 10.36 -14.29 28.05
N LEU A 171 9.04 -14.28 27.81
CA LEU A 171 8.05 -14.87 28.70
C LEU A 171 8.21 -16.39 28.80
N ALA A 172 8.47 -17.08 27.68
CA ALA A 172 8.66 -18.54 27.65
C ALA A 172 9.88 -19.01 28.44
N GLN A 173 10.99 -18.28 28.34
CA GLN A 173 12.24 -18.64 29.02
C GLN A 173 12.24 -18.21 30.49
N ASN A 174 11.68 -17.05 30.83
CA ASN A 174 11.61 -16.58 32.22
C ASN A 174 10.52 -17.29 33.05
N PHE A 175 9.45 -17.78 32.40
CA PHE A 175 8.31 -18.41 33.08
C PHE A 175 7.91 -19.76 32.44
N PRO A 176 8.82 -20.76 32.39
CA PRO A 176 8.61 -22.00 31.64
C PRO A 176 7.42 -22.86 32.12
N GLY A 177 6.93 -22.63 33.35
CA GLY A 177 5.76 -23.30 33.92
C GLY A 177 4.41 -22.64 33.60
N LYS A 178 4.39 -21.56 32.80
CA LYS A 178 3.17 -20.85 32.42
C LYS A 178 2.75 -21.17 30.99
N ASN A 179 1.45 -21.26 30.76
CA ASN A 179 0.90 -21.30 29.40
C ASN A 179 0.96 -19.90 28.78
N ILE A 180 1.42 -19.80 27.53
CA ILE A 180 1.70 -18.53 26.85
C ILE A 180 1.01 -18.51 25.50
N THR A 181 0.23 -17.46 25.23
CA THR A 181 -0.35 -17.18 23.91
C THR A 181 0.01 -15.77 23.46
N SER A 182 0.69 -15.63 22.34
CA SER A 182 1.12 -14.33 21.81
C SER A 182 0.56 -14.08 20.42
N ASN A 183 0.10 -12.85 20.15
CA ASN A 183 -0.51 -12.46 18.89
C ASN A 183 0.25 -11.26 18.31
N ALA A 184 1.12 -11.52 17.33
CA ALA A 184 1.84 -10.48 16.61
C ALA A 184 1.00 -9.99 15.43
N LEU A 185 0.52 -8.74 15.47
CA LEU A 185 -0.33 -8.18 14.43
C LEU A 185 0.47 -7.31 13.46
N ALA A 186 0.25 -7.47 12.15
CA ALA A 186 0.92 -6.69 11.11
C ALA A 186 2.46 -6.62 11.29
N ALA A 187 3.08 -7.72 11.70
CA ALA A 187 4.48 -7.75 12.14
C ALA A 187 5.42 -8.20 11.01
N PHE A 188 6.50 -7.45 10.79
CA PHE A 188 7.63 -7.82 9.92
C PHE A 188 8.59 -8.81 10.65
N PRO A 189 9.32 -9.68 9.93
CA PRO A 189 10.31 -10.58 10.53
C PRO A 189 11.53 -9.80 11.03
N ILE A 190 12.19 -10.29 12.08
CA ILE A 190 13.19 -9.50 12.82
C ILE A 190 14.57 -10.15 12.95
N GLY A 191 14.77 -11.34 12.39
CA GLY A 191 16.00 -12.09 12.60
C GLY A 191 16.20 -13.21 11.60
N ASN A 192 17.36 -13.86 11.70
CA ASN A 192 17.77 -14.91 10.78
C ASN A 192 17.01 -16.25 11.03
N ALA A 193 17.29 -17.25 10.19
CA ALA A 193 16.66 -18.58 10.31
C ALA A 193 16.88 -19.24 11.69
N ALA A 194 18.04 -19.02 12.32
CA ALA A 194 18.33 -19.54 13.66
C ALA A 194 17.44 -18.88 14.73
N PHE A 195 17.19 -17.58 14.63
CA PHE A 195 16.24 -16.87 15.48
C PHE A 195 14.82 -17.44 15.32
N ALA A 196 14.36 -17.62 14.08
CA ALA A 196 13.03 -18.19 13.81
C ALA A 196 12.90 -19.62 14.37
N ALA A 197 13.91 -20.47 14.18
CA ALA A 197 13.94 -21.82 14.74
C ALA A 197 13.91 -21.83 16.28
N PHE A 198 14.66 -20.92 16.91
CA PHE A 198 14.63 -20.75 18.37
C PHE A 198 13.26 -20.30 18.86
N GLY A 199 12.62 -19.35 18.16
CA GLY A 199 11.26 -18.92 18.44
C GLY A 199 10.24 -20.06 18.32
N THR A 200 10.34 -20.90 17.29
CA THR A 200 9.46 -22.08 17.11
C THR A 200 9.62 -23.11 18.23
N ALA A 201 10.79 -23.21 18.85
CA ALA A 201 11.07 -24.20 19.89
C ALA A 201 10.54 -23.82 21.30
N GLN A 202 9.98 -22.62 21.47
CA GLN A 202 9.48 -22.17 22.77
C GLN A 202 8.19 -22.88 23.18
N ASN A 203 8.00 -23.04 24.50
CA ASN A 203 6.80 -23.64 25.06
C ASN A 203 5.65 -22.61 25.13
N GLY A 204 4.83 -22.56 24.09
CA GLY A 204 3.67 -21.67 24.00
C GLY A 204 3.18 -21.48 22.56
N LEU A 205 2.13 -20.70 22.37
CA LEU A 205 1.53 -20.44 21.07
C LEU A 205 1.83 -19.01 20.60
N LEU A 206 2.47 -18.86 19.45
CA LEU A 206 2.61 -17.59 18.76
C LEU A 206 1.80 -17.60 17.45
N ARG A 207 0.88 -16.63 17.32
CA ARG A 207 0.07 -16.39 16.13
C ARG A 207 0.47 -15.08 15.46
N ARG A 208 0.37 -15.04 14.13
CA ARG A 208 0.56 -13.83 13.33
C ARG A 208 -0.78 -13.42 12.72
N GLY A 209 -1.32 -12.28 13.11
CA GLY A 209 -2.55 -11.72 12.57
C GLY A 209 -2.23 -10.65 11.52
N ASN A 210 -2.45 -10.97 10.25
CA ASN A 210 -2.14 -10.05 9.14
C ASN A 210 -3.44 -9.56 8.50
N ASN A 211 -3.43 -8.32 8.00
CA ASN A 211 -4.58 -7.75 7.30
C ASN A 211 -4.41 -7.84 5.77
N ALA A 212 -5.52 -7.93 5.04
CA ALA A 212 -5.50 -7.88 3.59
C ALA A 212 -4.92 -6.54 3.10
N GLY A 213 -4.00 -6.58 2.13
CA GLY A 213 -3.35 -5.38 1.58
C GLY A 213 -2.24 -4.80 2.46
N ASP A 214 -1.92 -5.41 3.60
CA ASP A 214 -0.79 -5.01 4.44
C ASP A 214 0.53 -5.63 3.94
N GLY A 215 1.47 -4.78 3.55
CA GLY A 215 2.80 -5.16 3.08
C GLY A 215 3.85 -5.31 4.19
N VAL A 216 3.58 -4.87 5.42
CA VAL A 216 4.54 -4.89 6.53
C VAL A 216 5.08 -6.30 6.81
N PRO A 217 4.26 -7.37 6.84
CA PRO A 217 4.77 -8.73 7.00
C PRO A 217 5.73 -9.21 5.89
N ASN A 218 5.77 -8.54 4.73
CA ASN A 218 6.65 -8.91 3.63
C ASN A 218 7.98 -8.15 3.64
N MET A 219 8.24 -7.32 4.65
CA MET A 219 9.51 -6.60 4.78
C MET A 219 10.65 -7.56 5.14
N TYR A 220 11.85 -7.29 4.65
CA TYR A 220 13.10 -8.00 5.00
C TYR A 220 13.16 -9.51 4.71
N VAL A 221 12.13 -10.11 4.10
CA VAL A 221 12.13 -11.55 3.73
C VAL A 221 13.01 -11.88 2.51
N SER A 222 13.40 -10.86 1.74
CA SER A 222 14.22 -10.99 0.53
C SER A 222 15.66 -10.54 0.78
N LEU A 223 16.56 -10.98 -0.09
CA LEU A 223 17.94 -10.50 -0.17
C LEU A 223 17.98 -8.95 -0.26
N PRO A 224 18.87 -8.28 0.49
CA PRO A 224 20.03 -8.85 1.21
C PRO A 224 19.77 -9.28 2.66
N TYR A 225 18.54 -9.21 3.18
CA TYR A 225 18.27 -9.40 4.61
C TYR A 225 17.91 -10.84 4.99
N ASP A 226 17.09 -11.52 4.19
CA ASP A 226 16.66 -12.91 4.38
C ASP A 226 16.14 -13.22 5.80
N PHE A 227 15.38 -12.29 6.40
CA PHE A 227 14.79 -12.48 7.72
C PHE A 227 13.60 -13.45 7.66
N VAL A 228 13.46 -14.26 8.71
CA VAL A 228 12.54 -15.39 8.73
C VAL A 228 11.50 -15.22 9.84
N HIS A 229 10.22 -15.44 9.50
CA HIS A 229 9.14 -15.51 10.48
C HIS A 229 9.12 -16.83 11.23
N TYR A 230 8.52 -16.82 12.43
CA TYR A 230 8.05 -18.01 13.13
C TYR A 230 6.63 -17.81 13.70
N GLY A 231 6.05 -18.87 14.26
CA GLY A 231 4.65 -18.95 14.70
C GLY A 231 3.89 -20.09 14.00
N GLU A 232 2.71 -20.47 14.52
CA GLU A 232 2.07 -21.74 14.13
C GLU A 232 1.83 -21.89 12.62
N CYS A 233 2.14 -23.11 12.16
CA CYS A 233 1.79 -23.66 10.86
C CYS A 233 0.43 -24.35 11.00
N ASP A 234 -0.44 -24.18 10.00
CA ASP A 234 -1.82 -24.67 9.98
C ASP A 234 -1.94 -26.19 9.82
N ARG A 235 -0.83 -26.91 9.65
CA ARG A 235 -0.69 -28.37 9.59
C ARG A 235 -1.63 -29.09 8.61
N THR A 236 -2.15 -28.41 7.59
CA THR A 236 -3.00 -29.02 6.57
C THR A 236 -2.22 -30.05 5.75
N GLU A 237 -2.83 -31.19 5.44
CA GLU A 237 -2.25 -32.27 4.62
C GLU A 237 -2.76 -32.16 3.17
N PRO A 238 -1.93 -32.49 2.15
CA PRO A 238 -0.58 -33.08 2.21
C PRO A 238 0.57 -32.06 2.39
N ALA A 239 0.26 -30.75 2.45
CA ALA A 239 1.24 -29.68 2.63
C ALA A 239 0.55 -28.47 3.27
N CYS A 240 1.19 -27.83 4.25
CA CYS A 240 0.57 -26.69 4.95
C CYS A 240 0.28 -25.53 4.02
N PHE A 241 -0.72 -24.69 4.34
CA PHE A 241 -1.12 -23.57 3.50
C PHE A 241 0.04 -22.63 3.21
N LYS A 242 0.92 -22.38 4.19
CA LYS A 242 2.09 -21.52 4.01
C LYS A 242 3.09 -22.09 2.98
N CYS A 243 3.33 -23.41 2.98
CA CYS A 243 4.21 -24.05 1.99
C CYS A 243 3.56 -24.13 0.61
N GLN A 244 2.24 -24.40 0.54
CA GLN A 244 1.50 -24.36 -0.72
C GLN A 244 1.53 -22.96 -1.33
N GLN A 245 1.36 -21.92 -0.52
CA GLN A 245 1.31 -20.52 -0.94
C GLN A 245 2.70 -20.00 -1.36
N ALA A 246 3.76 -20.47 -0.71
CA ALA A 246 5.16 -20.16 -1.07
C ALA A 246 5.70 -20.97 -2.26
N LYS A 247 4.90 -21.91 -2.83
CA LYS A 247 5.32 -22.87 -3.87
C LYS A 247 6.61 -23.65 -3.50
N PHE A 248 6.85 -23.84 -2.21
CA PHE A 248 7.95 -24.64 -1.70
C PHE A 248 7.43 -26.05 -1.42
N ALA A 249 8.22 -27.09 -1.72
CA ALA A 249 7.84 -28.45 -1.37
C ALA A 249 7.77 -28.59 0.16
N CYS A 250 6.57 -28.82 0.70
CA CYS A 250 6.40 -29.02 2.13
C CYS A 250 7.14 -30.30 2.52
N PRO A 251 8.05 -30.27 3.52
CA PRO A 251 8.83 -31.45 3.91
C PRO A 251 7.98 -32.57 4.53
N GLY A 252 6.67 -32.38 4.64
CA GLY A 252 5.73 -33.32 5.25
C GLY A 252 5.79 -33.31 6.78
N TYR A 253 4.85 -34.01 7.39
CA TYR A 253 4.80 -34.19 8.84
C TYR A 253 5.35 -35.58 9.17
N ARG A 254 6.33 -35.66 10.08
CA ARG A 254 6.87 -36.96 10.50
C ARG A 254 5.78 -37.78 11.17
N SER A 255 5.45 -38.93 10.60
CA SER A 255 4.68 -39.96 11.28
C SER A 255 5.61 -40.72 12.22
N LEU A 256 5.19 -40.92 13.48
CA LEU A 256 5.87 -41.78 14.46
C LEU A 256 5.88 -43.28 14.06
N VAL A 257 5.35 -43.62 12.88
CA VAL A 257 5.23 -44.98 12.33
C VAL A 257 6.26 -45.26 11.22
N ASP A 258 7.05 -44.27 10.77
CA ASP A 258 8.05 -44.44 9.70
C ASP A 258 9.35 -45.15 10.15
N VAL A 259 9.38 -45.69 11.38
CA VAL A 259 10.36 -46.70 11.80
C VAL A 259 9.76 -48.09 11.55
N ASN A 260 9.61 -48.51 10.30
CA ASN A 260 9.83 -49.90 9.84
C ASN A 260 9.31 -50.16 8.40
N PHE A 261 10.20 -50.78 7.62
CA PHE A 261 10.04 -51.52 6.36
C PHE A 261 8.63 -51.80 5.79
N ARG A 262 8.47 -51.67 4.45
CA ARG A 262 7.98 -52.73 3.52
C ARG A 262 7.98 -52.29 2.05
N ASP A 263 8.62 -53.07 1.17
CA ASP A 263 8.08 -54.06 0.21
C ASP A 263 7.48 -53.45 -1.07
N GLN A 264 8.25 -53.54 -2.16
CA GLN A 264 7.95 -52.97 -3.48
C GLN A 264 7.55 -54.03 -4.53
N SER A 265 7.08 -55.21 -4.10
CA SER A 265 6.71 -56.29 -5.03
C SER A 265 5.66 -55.86 -6.07
N GLN A 266 4.71 -54.99 -5.71
CA GLN A 266 3.67 -54.53 -6.63
C GLN A 266 4.18 -53.55 -7.68
N HIS A 267 5.15 -52.70 -7.33
CA HIS A 267 5.72 -51.70 -8.25
C HIS A 267 6.55 -52.34 -9.37
N VAL A 268 7.17 -53.50 -9.10
CA VAL A 268 7.92 -54.28 -10.11
C VAL A 268 6.97 -55.00 -11.07
N ILE A 269 5.83 -55.52 -10.58
CA ILE A 269 4.80 -56.17 -11.41
C ILE A 269 4.19 -55.17 -12.39
N ASP A 270 3.83 -53.96 -11.93
CA ASP A 270 3.21 -52.94 -12.76
C ASP A 270 4.16 -52.43 -13.86
N LYS A 271 5.45 -52.32 -13.54
CA LYS A 271 6.50 -51.90 -14.49
C LYS A 271 6.78 -52.95 -15.56
N ALA A 272 6.68 -54.24 -15.23
CA ALA A 272 6.82 -55.33 -16.19
C ALA A 272 5.62 -55.43 -17.15
N GLN A 273 4.39 -55.18 -16.66
CA GLN A 273 3.18 -55.19 -17.49
C GLN A 273 3.10 -54.02 -18.48
N LEU A 274 3.62 -52.85 -18.09
CA LEU A 274 3.67 -51.66 -18.95
C LEU A 274 4.68 -51.80 -20.10
N ALA A 275 5.78 -52.53 -19.90
CA ALA A 275 6.77 -52.79 -20.95
C ALA A 275 6.23 -53.72 -22.06
N TYR A 276 5.23 -54.57 -21.76
CA TYR A 276 4.67 -55.53 -22.72
C TYR A 276 3.59 -54.94 -23.64
N ARG A 277 2.99 -53.80 -23.28
CA ARG A 277 1.87 -53.17 -24.05
C ARG A 277 2.30 -52.14 -25.10
N GLY A 278 3.60 -51.82 -25.19
CA GLY A 278 4.15 -50.83 -26.13
C GLY A 278 4.21 -51.26 -27.61
N GLN A 279 3.79 -52.47 -27.97
CA GLN A 279 3.78 -52.96 -29.35
C GLN A 279 2.38 -53.48 -29.75
N LYS A 280 1.50 -52.58 -30.23
CA LYS A 280 0.55 -52.81 -31.35
C LYS A 280 -0.35 -51.60 -31.60
N SER A 281 -0.05 -50.92 -32.71
CA SER A 281 -0.94 -50.31 -33.72
C SER A 281 -2.38 -49.87 -33.38
N LYS A 282 -2.63 -48.58 -33.66
CA LYS A 282 -3.69 -47.96 -34.51
C LYS A 282 -5.13 -48.53 -34.52
N SER A 283 -6.07 -47.57 -34.49
CA SER A 283 -7.34 -47.42 -35.27
C SER A 283 -8.69 -47.48 -34.52
N GLY A 284 -9.66 -46.65 -35.00
CA GLY A 284 -11.11 -46.75 -34.74
C GLY A 284 -11.66 -45.79 -33.68
N VAL A 285 -12.24 -44.62 -34.01
CA VAL A 285 -13.64 -44.35 -34.44
C VAL A 285 -14.68 -44.30 -33.29
N SER A 286 -15.45 -43.21 -33.32
CA SER A 286 -16.60 -42.72 -32.54
C SER A 286 -17.58 -43.73 -31.92
N ASN A 287 -18.19 -43.36 -30.78
CA ASN A 287 -19.65 -43.12 -30.76
C ASN A 287 -20.15 -42.28 -29.58
N ALA A 288 -21.22 -41.54 -29.85
CA ALA A 288 -21.93 -40.63 -28.97
C ALA A 288 -22.95 -41.36 -28.07
N GLN A 289 -23.25 -40.78 -26.89
CA GLN A 289 -24.56 -40.95 -26.27
C GLN A 289 -25.02 -39.67 -25.56
N LYS A 290 -26.25 -39.29 -25.88
CA LYS A 290 -27.01 -38.11 -25.46
C LYS A 290 -27.75 -38.40 -24.15
N THR A 291 -27.86 -37.39 -23.29
CA THR A 291 -29.06 -37.21 -22.44
C THR A 291 -29.35 -35.71 -22.24
N LYS A 292 -30.63 -35.36 -22.42
CA LYS A 292 -31.29 -34.04 -22.48
C LYS A 292 -31.40 -33.42 -21.07
N HIS A 293 -31.03 -32.15 -20.83
CA HIS A 293 -31.70 -30.86 -21.12
C HIS A 293 -32.59 -30.36 -19.96
N ILE A 294 -32.14 -29.31 -19.26
CA ILE A 294 -33.01 -28.26 -18.69
C ILE A 294 -32.33 -26.91 -19.00
N GLN A 295 -33.05 -26.05 -19.72
CA GLN A 295 -32.58 -24.78 -20.24
C GLN A 295 -32.56 -23.70 -19.15
N SER A 296 -31.38 -23.16 -18.88
CA SER A 296 -31.21 -21.83 -18.28
C SER A 296 -30.76 -20.89 -19.39
N ILE A 297 -31.51 -19.81 -19.58
CA ILE A 297 -31.24 -18.77 -20.59
C ILE A 297 -29.90 -18.11 -20.21
N GLN A 298 -28.83 -18.44 -20.94
CA GLN A 298 -27.57 -17.73 -20.81
C GLN A 298 -27.57 -16.48 -21.70
N PRO A 299 -27.13 -15.32 -21.19
CA PRO A 299 -26.80 -14.19 -22.05
C PRO A 299 -25.60 -14.58 -22.91
N VAL A 300 -25.72 -14.33 -24.21
CA VAL A 300 -24.69 -14.59 -25.22
C VAL A 300 -23.44 -13.79 -24.86
N SER A 301 -22.48 -14.44 -24.18
CA SER A 301 -21.11 -13.94 -24.14
C SER A 301 -20.45 -14.37 -25.44
N CYS A 302 -20.27 -13.40 -26.34
CA CYS A 302 -19.41 -13.57 -27.50
C CYS A 302 -17.98 -13.81 -26.98
N LEU A 303 -17.59 -15.08 -26.85
CA LEU A 303 -16.21 -15.49 -26.59
C LEU A 303 -15.37 -15.18 -27.84
N VAL A 304 -15.00 -13.92 -28.01
CA VAL A 304 -13.84 -13.57 -28.81
C VAL A 304 -12.65 -14.12 -28.04
N SER A 305 -12.10 -15.25 -28.50
CA SER A 305 -10.84 -15.77 -27.98
C SER A 305 -9.76 -14.73 -28.26
N THR A 306 -9.43 -13.92 -27.26
CA THR A 306 -8.25 -13.05 -27.30
C THR A 306 -7.03 -13.96 -27.38
N THR A 307 -6.10 -13.64 -28.27
CA THR A 307 -4.84 -14.39 -28.33
C THR A 307 -4.09 -14.21 -27.01
N ALA A 308 -3.27 -15.17 -26.60
CA ALA A 308 -2.47 -15.06 -25.37
C ALA A 308 -1.62 -13.77 -25.32
N MET A 309 -1.27 -13.20 -26.48
CA MET A 309 -0.53 -11.94 -26.60
C MET A 309 -1.37 -10.68 -26.36
N ASP A 310 -2.69 -10.72 -26.59
CA ASP A 310 -3.56 -9.54 -26.42
C ASP A 310 -4.17 -9.45 -25.02
N GLN A 311 -4.17 -10.55 -24.27
CA GLN A 311 -4.72 -10.61 -22.92
C GLN A 311 -4.15 -9.53 -21.97
N PRO A 312 -2.82 -9.27 -21.93
CA PRO A 312 -2.26 -8.22 -21.07
C PRO A 312 -2.77 -6.81 -21.45
N ILE A 313 -2.95 -6.55 -22.74
CA ILE A 313 -3.43 -5.25 -23.25
C ILE A 313 -4.90 -5.06 -22.86
N CYS A 314 -5.75 -6.06 -23.06
CA CYS A 314 -7.15 -6.00 -22.65
C CYS A 314 -7.30 -5.74 -21.15
N ILE A 315 -6.45 -6.40 -20.36
CA ILE A 315 -6.41 -6.28 -18.91
C ILE A 315 -5.96 -4.87 -18.48
N PHE A 316 -4.94 -4.31 -19.14
CA PHE A 316 -4.54 -2.91 -18.90
C PHE A 316 -5.66 -1.94 -19.23
N LEU A 317 -6.29 -2.08 -20.39
CA LEU A 317 -7.40 -1.22 -20.84
C LEU A 317 -8.56 -1.26 -19.84
N HIS A 318 -8.94 -2.45 -19.40
CA HIS A 318 -10.02 -2.63 -18.43
C HIS A 318 -9.69 -1.97 -17.08
N SER A 319 -8.47 -2.14 -16.58
CA SER A 319 -8.11 -1.71 -15.22
C SER A 319 -7.70 -0.23 -15.11
N TYR A 320 -7.02 0.32 -16.11
CA TYR A 320 -6.36 1.62 -16.00
C TYR A 320 -6.94 2.70 -16.90
N VAL A 321 -7.70 2.34 -17.93
CA VAL A 321 -8.08 3.28 -18.99
C VAL A 321 -9.58 3.59 -18.89
N PRO A 322 -9.96 4.88 -18.81
CA PRO A 322 -11.37 5.25 -18.81
C PRO A 322 -12.02 4.95 -20.17
N SER A 323 -13.29 4.56 -20.11
CA SER A 323 -14.14 4.39 -21.29
C SER A 323 -14.23 5.67 -22.12
N ASP A 324 -14.39 5.52 -23.44
CA ASP A 324 -14.63 6.63 -24.35
C ASP A 324 -15.93 7.41 -24.05
N SER A 325 -16.85 6.79 -23.29
CA SER A 325 -18.13 7.38 -22.85
C SER A 325 -17.99 8.40 -21.72
N VAL A 326 -16.81 8.55 -21.11
CA VAL A 326 -16.60 9.52 -20.04
C VAL A 326 -16.73 10.94 -20.61
N PRO A 327 -17.61 11.81 -20.06
CA PRO A 327 -17.88 13.13 -20.61
C PRO A 327 -16.66 14.04 -20.67
N VAL A 328 -15.71 13.84 -19.75
CA VAL A 328 -14.51 14.66 -19.63
C VAL A 328 -13.25 13.82 -19.76
N LYS A 329 -12.53 14.02 -20.86
CA LYS A 329 -11.37 13.22 -21.27
C LYS A 329 -10.08 13.90 -20.83
N THR A 330 -9.62 13.61 -19.62
CA THR A 330 -8.38 14.22 -19.07
C THR A 330 -7.22 13.26 -18.96
N GLN A 331 -7.53 11.98 -19.07
CA GLN A 331 -6.60 10.91 -19.37
C GLN A 331 -6.90 10.37 -20.76
N LEU A 332 -5.96 9.61 -21.28
CA LEU A 332 -6.16 8.89 -22.54
C LEU A 332 -7.33 7.91 -22.40
N THR A 333 -8.26 7.93 -23.35
CA THR A 333 -9.36 6.98 -23.38
C THR A 333 -8.97 5.66 -24.05
N THR A 334 -9.83 4.65 -23.95
CA THR A 334 -9.62 3.34 -24.58
C THR A 334 -9.29 3.46 -26.07
N SER A 335 -10.06 4.23 -26.86
CA SER A 335 -9.77 4.41 -28.29
C SER A 335 -8.41 5.07 -28.56
N GLN A 336 -8.01 6.05 -27.74
CA GLN A 336 -6.71 6.72 -27.87
C GLN A 336 -5.58 5.75 -27.57
N ILE A 337 -5.67 4.96 -26.49
CA ILE A 337 -4.66 3.95 -26.15
C ILE A 337 -4.57 2.88 -27.24
N VAL A 338 -5.71 2.36 -27.72
CA VAL A 338 -5.72 1.36 -28.80
C VAL A 338 -5.07 1.90 -30.07
N THR A 339 -5.30 3.17 -30.40
CA THR A 339 -4.64 3.83 -31.54
C THR A 339 -3.12 3.90 -31.35
N GLN A 340 -2.65 4.20 -30.14
CA GLN A 340 -1.22 4.23 -29.83
C GLN A 340 -0.58 2.84 -29.84
N VAL A 341 -1.27 1.82 -29.33
CA VAL A 341 -0.84 0.41 -29.39
C VAL A 341 -0.66 -0.04 -30.85
N LYS A 342 -1.59 0.31 -31.73
CA LYS A 342 -1.52 -0.01 -33.16
C LYS A 342 -0.39 0.71 -33.89
N SER A 343 -0.06 1.93 -33.47
CA SER A 343 0.93 2.79 -34.15
C SER A 343 2.34 2.71 -33.59
N SER A 344 2.54 2.09 -32.41
CA SER A 344 3.87 2.01 -31.77
C SER A 344 4.12 0.68 -31.08
N CYS A 345 5.13 -0.04 -31.57
CA CYS A 345 5.61 -1.27 -30.93
C CYS A 345 6.12 -1.00 -29.49
N ALA A 346 6.73 0.17 -29.26
CA ALA A 346 7.21 0.55 -27.93
C ALA A 346 6.06 0.68 -26.93
N VAL A 347 4.96 1.34 -27.32
CA VAL A 347 3.75 1.48 -26.49
C VAL A 347 3.10 0.12 -26.27
N ARG A 348 2.99 -0.71 -27.30
CA ARG A 348 2.43 -2.07 -27.19
C ARG A 348 3.20 -2.93 -26.18
N CYS A 349 4.53 -2.95 -26.27
CA CYS A 349 5.37 -3.68 -25.31
C CYS A 349 5.25 -3.09 -23.89
N ALA A 350 5.22 -1.77 -23.74
CA ALA A 350 5.08 -1.13 -22.43
C ALA A 350 3.72 -1.39 -21.78
N ILE A 351 2.63 -1.38 -22.54
CA ILE A 351 1.30 -1.76 -22.03
C ILE A 351 1.27 -3.25 -21.68
N SER A 352 1.87 -4.09 -22.52
CA SER A 352 1.92 -5.53 -22.25
C SER A 352 2.73 -5.83 -20.99
N SER A 353 3.85 -5.13 -20.75
CA SER A 353 4.64 -5.29 -19.53
C SER A 353 3.85 -4.89 -18.29
N VAL A 354 3.12 -3.76 -18.34
CA VAL A 354 2.25 -3.30 -17.23
C VAL A 354 1.09 -4.29 -17.01
N GLY A 355 0.42 -4.74 -18.06
CA GLY A 355 -0.67 -5.71 -17.98
C GLY A 355 -0.23 -7.07 -17.43
N LEU A 356 0.94 -7.55 -17.86
CA LEU A 356 1.56 -8.78 -17.35
C LEU A 356 2.03 -8.64 -15.91
N ALA A 357 2.63 -7.50 -15.54
CA ALA A 357 3.02 -7.23 -14.16
C ALA A 357 1.79 -7.21 -13.25
N MET A 358 0.68 -6.62 -13.71
CA MET A 358 -0.58 -6.68 -12.97
C MET A 358 -1.06 -8.12 -12.81
N LEU A 359 -1.11 -8.89 -13.89
CA LEU A 359 -1.50 -10.30 -13.81
C LEU A 359 -0.59 -11.11 -12.89
N ALA A 360 0.72 -10.86 -12.95
CA ALA A 360 1.71 -11.50 -12.11
C ALA A 360 1.48 -11.18 -10.64
N ASN A 361 1.20 -9.91 -10.31
CA ASN A 361 0.88 -9.47 -8.95
C ASN A 361 -0.47 -10.04 -8.49
N THR A 362 -1.50 -9.99 -9.33
CA THR A 362 -2.86 -10.49 -9.01
C THR A 362 -2.89 -12.01 -8.85
N ARG A 363 -2.10 -12.76 -9.64
CA ARG A 363 -2.05 -14.23 -9.59
C ARG A 363 -0.92 -14.78 -8.73
N ASN A 364 -0.07 -13.90 -8.19
CA ASN A 364 1.19 -14.25 -7.54
C ASN A 364 2.03 -15.24 -8.40
N ASP A 365 2.26 -14.87 -9.66
CA ASP A 365 2.93 -15.71 -10.66
C ASP A 365 4.28 -15.10 -11.12
N PRO A 366 5.42 -15.58 -10.59
CA PRO A 366 6.75 -15.11 -10.98
C PRO A 366 7.09 -15.32 -12.46
N ASN A 367 6.47 -16.30 -13.14
CA ASN A 367 6.71 -16.53 -14.57
C ASN A 367 6.11 -15.40 -15.40
N LEU A 368 4.91 -14.95 -15.05
CA LEU A 368 4.29 -13.78 -15.67
C LEU A 368 5.09 -12.51 -15.38
N MET A 369 5.69 -12.37 -14.18
CA MET A 369 6.57 -11.23 -13.88
C MET A 369 7.85 -11.27 -14.72
N THR A 370 8.42 -12.47 -14.95
CA THR A 370 9.57 -12.66 -15.83
C THR A 370 9.24 -12.25 -17.27
N GLU A 371 8.05 -12.62 -17.75
CA GLU A 371 7.56 -12.19 -19.06
C GLU A 371 7.31 -10.68 -19.12
N ALA A 372 6.76 -10.11 -18.04
CA ALA A 372 6.54 -8.67 -17.90
C ALA A 372 7.86 -7.90 -18.00
N ARG A 373 8.93 -8.38 -17.33
CA ARG A 373 10.29 -7.81 -17.42
C ARG A 373 10.90 -7.94 -18.83
N ARG A 374 10.58 -9.00 -19.57
CA ARG A 374 11.02 -9.17 -20.97
C ARG A 374 10.37 -8.13 -21.90
N GLU A 375 9.06 -7.93 -21.75
CA GLU A 375 8.33 -6.89 -22.50
C GLU A 375 8.81 -5.49 -22.11
N TYR A 376 9.04 -5.24 -20.82
CA TYR A 376 9.61 -3.99 -20.31
C TYR A 376 10.97 -3.67 -20.95
N THR A 377 11.88 -4.65 -20.98
CA THR A 377 13.21 -4.49 -21.58
C THR A 377 13.12 -4.19 -23.07
N THR A 378 12.17 -4.84 -23.76
CA THR A 378 11.91 -4.60 -25.19
C THR A 378 11.39 -3.19 -25.43
N ALA A 379 10.41 -2.76 -24.63
CA ALA A 379 9.88 -1.40 -24.66
C ALA A 379 10.96 -0.36 -24.38
N LEU A 380 11.81 -0.56 -23.37
CA LEU A 380 12.92 0.33 -23.04
C LEU A 380 13.91 0.48 -24.21
N ARG A 381 14.29 -0.62 -24.89
CA ARG A 381 15.16 -0.58 -26.07
C ARG A 381 14.53 0.21 -27.23
N LEU A 382 13.24 0.00 -27.49
CA LEU A 382 12.50 0.67 -28.57
C LEU A 382 12.34 2.17 -28.28
N THR A 383 11.98 2.52 -27.05
CA THR A 383 11.89 3.91 -26.58
C THR A 383 13.24 4.61 -26.69
N ASN A 384 14.33 3.97 -26.25
CA ASN A 384 15.69 4.53 -26.41
C ASN A 384 16.08 4.75 -27.87
N SER A 385 15.61 3.91 -28.79
CA SER A 385 15.83 4.11 -30.22
C SER A 385 15.04 5.31 -30.76
N ALA A 386 13.79 5.49 -30.30
CA ALA A 386 12.95 6.64 -30.66
C ALA A 386 13.54 7.96 -30.12
N LEU A 387 14.07 7.96 -28.90
CA LEU A 387 14.68 9.15 -28.29
C LEU A 387 15.94 9.65 -29.04
N ARG A 388 16.61 8.80 -29.82
CA ARG A 388 17.79 9.17 -30.61
C ARG A 388 17.46 9.84 -31.95
N ARG A 389 16.20 9.80 -32.41
CA ARG A 389 15.79 10.42 -33.67
C ARG A 389 15.00 11.69 -33.39
N GLU A 390 15.40 12.78 -34.03
CA GLU A 390 14.87 14.13 -33.81
C GLU A 390 13.34 14.22 -33.95
N ASN A 391 12.75 13.54 -34.93
CA ASN A 391 11.30 13.55 -35.13
C ASN A 391 10.54 12.54 -34.24
N ASP A 392 11.19 11.45 -33.82
CA ASP A 392 10.51 10.40 -33.04
C ASP A 392 10.44 10.77 -31.55
N CYS A 393 11.40 11.52 -31.02
CA CYS A 393 11.40 11.93 -29.61
C CYS A 393 10.24 12.89 -29.25
N LEU A 394 9.69 13.61 -30.24
CA LEU A 394 8.55 14.52 -30.08
C LEU A 394 7.19 13.85 -30.28
N LYS A 395 7.14 12.56 -30.61
CA LYS A 395 5.87 11.84 -30.82
C LYS A 395 5.18 11.55 -29.48
N ASP A 396 3.85 11.64 -29.50
CA ASP A 396 3.02 11.31 -28.33
C ASP A 396 3.25 9.86 -27.88
N THR A 397 3.44 8.94 -28.81
CA THR A 397 3.74 7.52 -28.52
C THR A 397 5.06 7.31 -27.78
N THR A 398 6.06 8.17 -28.00
CA THR A 398 7.34 8.11 -27.27
C THR A 398 7.13 8.52 -25.82
N LEU A 399 6.41 9.63 -25.57
CA LEU A 399 6.09 10.06 -24.22
C LEU A 399 5.18 9.06 -23.49
N SER A 400 4.19 8.49 -24.17
CA SER A 400 3.35 7.42 -23.60
C SER A 400 4.18 6.20 -23.20
N ALA A 401 5.09 5.75 -24.07
CA ALA A 401 5.96 4.62 -23.74
C ALA A 401 6.86 4.92 -22.54
N VAL A 402 7.38 6.16 -22.44
CA VAL A 402 8.09 6.62 -21.23
C VAL A 402 7.18 6.53 -20.02
N LEU A 403 6.01 7.16 -20.01
CA LEU A 403 5.11 7.14 -18.84
C LEU A 403 4.70 5.71 -18.40
N LEU A 404 4.43 4.83 -19.36
CA LEU A 404 4.10 3.41 -19.11
C LEU A 404 5.27 2.60 -18.55
N LEU A 405 6.51 2.87 -18.99
CA LEU A 405 7.71 2.27 -18.40
C LEU A 405 7.88 2.72 -16.93
N GLY A 406 7.57 3.99 -16.64
CA GLY A 406 7.58 4.50 -15.26
C GLY A 406 6.53 3.83 -14.38
N MET A 407 5.34 3.59 -14.94
CA MET A 407 4.29 2.82 -14.29
C MET A 407 4.73 1.38 -13.99
N PHE A 408 5.45 0.73 -14.91
CA PHE A 408 6.01 -0.61 -14.67
C PHE A 408 7.02 -0.63 -13.51
N GLU A 409 7.91 0.38 -13.41
CA GLU A 409 8.89 0.47 -12.32
C GLU A 409 8.24 0.53 -10.94
N VAL A 410 7.04 1.10 -10.83
CA VAL A 410 6.28 1.10 -9.57
C VAL A 410 5.65 -0.27 -9.31
N MET A 411 5.14 -0.94 -10.36
CA MET A 411 4.42 -2.22 -10.24
C MET A 411 5.30 -3.44 -10.02
N ALA A 412 6.48 -3.46 -10.61
CA ALA A 412 7.34 -4.64 -10.70
C ALA A 412 8.51 -4.61 -9.72
N CYS A 413 8.80 -3.48 -9.07
CA CYS A 413 9.94 -3.35 -8.17
C CYS A 413 9.49 -3.34 -6.70
N GLU A 414 10.26 -4.07 -5.87
CA GLU A 414 10.04 -4.14 -4.43
C GLU A 414 10.53 -2.84 -3.77
N ALA A 415 9.72 -2.26 -2.87
CA ALA A 415 10.10 -1.08 -2.10
C ALA A 415 11.30 -1.45 -1.22
N PRO A 416 12.48 -0.79 -1.39
CA PRO A 416 12.63 0.65 -1.64
C PRO A 416 13.11 1.04 -3.06
N LYS A 417 13.54 0.08 -3.89
CA LYS A 417 14.16 0.38 -5.21
C LYS A 417 13.15 0.96 -6.21
N SER A 418 11.85 0.68 -6.03
CA SER A 418 10.78 1.22 -6.88
C SER A 418 10.71 2.74 -6.90
N VAL A 419 10.84 3.40 -5.74
CA VAL A 419 10.78 4.87 -5.64
C VAL A 419 12.00 5.53 -6.26
N GLU A 420 13.20 4.94 -6.08
CA GLU A 420 14.43 5.44 -6.68
C GLU A 420 14.42 5.28 -8.21
N ASN A 421 13.98 4.13 -8.71
CA ASN A 421 13.83 3.88 -10.15
C ASN A 421 12.78 4.80 -10.77
N TRP A 422 11.62 4.93 -10.13
CA TRP A 422 10.58 5.87 -10.54
C TRP A 422 11.10 7.31 -10.56
N GLN A 423 11.86 7.75 -9.55
CA GLN A 423 12.48 9.08 -9.52
C GLN A 423 13.40 9.29 -10.73
N LYS A 424 14.31 8.34 -11.00
CA LYS A 424 15.23 8.40 -12.15
C LYS A 424 14.44 8.52 -13.44
N HIS A 425 13.36 7.77 -13.54
CA HIS A 425 12.48 7.74 -14.70
C HIS A 425 11.73 9.06 -14.92
N ILE A 426 11.11 9.63 -13.88
CA ILE A 426 10.42 10.93 -13.96
C ILE A 426 11.42 12.06 -14.26
N THR A 427 12.63 12.00 -13.71
CA THR A 427 13.71 12.96 -14.03
C THR A 427 14.09 12.90 -15.52
N GLY A 428 14.21 11.69 -16.08
CA GLY A 428 14.42 11.48 -17.51
C GLY A 428 13.26 12.01 -18.35
N ALA A 429 12.01 11.73 -17.96
CA ALA A 429 10.80 12.22 -18.62
C ALA A 429 10.70 13.75 -18.58
N ALA A 430 11.04 14.39 -17.46
CA ALA A 430 11.11 15.84 -17.34
C ALA A 430 12.17 16.46 -18.27
N THR A 431 13.27 15.75 -18.53
CA THR A 431 14.29 16.20 -19.48
C THR A 431 13.76 16.18 -20.91
N LEU A 432 12.95 15.19 -21.27
CA LEU A 432 12.28 15.12 -22.58
C LEU A 432 11.34 16.32 -22.82
N LEU A 433 10.75 16.89 -21.77
CA LEU A 433 9.92 18.09 -21.89
C LEU A 433 10.68 19.29 -22.45
N GLN A 434 12.00 19.36 -22.27
CA GLN A 434 12.82 20.41 -22.86
C GLN A 434 12.83 20.37 -24.39
N LEU A 435 12.70 19.17 -24.98
CA LEU A 435 12.55 19.00 -26.42
C LEU A 435 11.10 19.28 -26.85
N TRP A 436 10.13 18.89 -26.03
CA TRP A 436 8.71 19.13 -26.32
C TRP A 436 8.32 20.61 -26.38
N LYS A 437 9.12 21.52 -25.83
CA LYS A 437 8.92 22.97 -26.00
C LYS A 437 8.84 23.40 -27.47
N SER A 438 9.53 22.69 -28.36
CA SER A 438 9.55 22.99 -29.80
C SER A 438 8.52 22.19 -30.60
N LYS A 439 7.67 21.41 -29.92
CA LYS A 439 6.58 20.67 -30.56
C LYS A 439 5.52 21.66 -31.05
N LYS A 440 5.43 21.81 -32.37
CA LYS A 440 4.50 22.75 -33.02
C LYS A 440 3.05 22.26 -33.00
N ASP A 441 2.86 20.94 -33.03
CA ASP A 441 1.54 20.30 -33.11
C ASP A 441 1.16 19.65 -31.77
N MET A 442 0.50 20.42 -30.89
CA MET A 442 -0.08 19.90 -29.65
C MET A 442 -1.45 19.30 -29.93
N THR A 443 -1.55 17.97 -29.84
CA THR A 443 -2.82 17.25 -29.98
C THR A 443 -3.55 17.16 -28.63
N PRO A 444 -4.84 16.80 -28.59
CA PRO A 444 -5.52 16.47 -27.33
C PRO A 444 -4.78 15.39 -26.52
N THR A 445 -4.19 14.39 -27.19
CA THR A 445 -3.34 13.36 -26.60
C THR A 445 -2.08 13.97 -25.97
N SER A 446 -1.41 14.89 -26.67
CA SER A 446 -0.22 15.59 -26.15
C SER A 446 -0.54 16.38 -24.87
N ILE A 447 -1.69 17.06 -24.83
CA ILE A 447 -2.15 17.82 -23.67
C ILE A 447 -2.41 16.90 -22.47
N GLN A 448 -3.09 15.77 -22.69
CA GLN A 448 -3.39 14.79 -21.63
C GLN A 448 -2.10 14.16 -21.08
N LEU A 449 -1.17 13.77 -21.94
CA LEU A 449 0.13 13.22 -21.56
C LEU A 449 0.97 14.23 -20.77
N PHE A 450 1.02 15.49 -21.22
CA PHE A 450 1.69 16.55 -20.47
C PHE A 450 1.05 16.77 -19.10
N THR A 451 -0.28 16.78 -19.04
CA THR A 451 -1.02 16.97 -17.77
C THR A 451 -0.63 15.90 -16.75
N HIS A 452 -0.54 14.64 -17.19
CA HIS A 452 -0.12 13.52 -16.34
C HIS A 452 1.34 13.68 -15.89
N LEU A 453 2.27 13.87 -16.84
CA LEU A 453 3.69 14.03 -16.51
C LEU A 453 3.94 15.23 -15.59
N ARG A 454 3.23 16.35 -15.79
CA ARG A 454 3.36 17.53 -14.93
C ARG A 454 3.05 17.16 -13.48
N THR A 455 1.99 16.43 -13.23
CA THR A 455 1.62 15.97 -11.89
C THR A 455 2.73 15.10 -11.29
N ASP A 456 3.28 14.15 -12.06
CA ASP A 456 4.36 13.28 -11.57
C ASP A 456 5.65 14.08 -11.26
N VAL A 457 5.97 15.08 -12.08
CA VAL A 457 7.12 15.98 -11.85
C VAL A 457 6.88 16.83 -10.60
N MET A 458 5.70 17.41 -10.42
CA MET A 458 5.36 18.20 -9.23
C MET A 458 5.41 17.34 -7.96
N ALA A 459 4.91 16.10 -8.03
CA ALA A 459 5.09 15.13 -6.96
C ALA A 459 6.57 14.93 -6.64
N ASN A 460 7.39 14.62 -7.64
CA ASN A 460 8.81 14.43 -7.44
C ASN A 460 9.51 15.68 -6.83
N CYS A 461 9.10 16.88 -7.24
CA CYS A 461 9.59 18.16 -6.69
C CYS A 461 9.20 18.31 -5.21
N LEU A 462 7.94 18.02 -4.88
CA LEU A 462 7.49 17.91 -3.50
C LEU A 462 8.20 16.80 -2.72
N ARG A 463 8.89 15.83 -3.33
CA ARG A 463 9.62 14.81 -2.55
C ARG A 463 11.02 15.20 -2.25
N THR A 464 11.64 15.70 -3.29
CA THR A 464 13.03 16.07 -3.29
C THR A 464 13.21 17.48 -2.77
N GLN A 465 12.11 18.20 -2.47
CA GLN A 465 12.12 19.61 -2.07
C GLN A 465 12.94 20.43 -3.05
N THR A 466 12.63 20.26 -4.34
CA THR A 466 13.27 21.00 -5.43
C THR A 466 12.24 21.87 -6.12
N HIS A 467 12.70 22.96 -6.71
CA HIS A 467 11.83 23.83 -7.51
C HIS A 467 11.24 23.09 -8.69
N VAL A 468 10.02 23.47 -9.06
CA VAL A 468 9.38 23.00 -10.29
C VAL A 468 10.21 23.50 -11.48
N PRO A 469 10.64 22.61 -12.40
CA PRO A 469 11.44 23.03 -13.53
C PRO A 469 10.74 24.14 -14.35
N PRO A 470 11.44 25.23 -14.74
CA PRO A 470 10.83 26.33 -15.50
C PRO A 470 10.12 25.88 -16.77
N MET A 471 10.62 24.81 -17.40
CA MET A 471 10.02 24.18 -18.57
C MET A 471 8.58 23.70 -18.33
N VAL A 472 8.30 23.14 -17.14
CA VAL A 472 6.96 22.67 -16.78
C VAL A 472 5.99 23.86 -16.68
N ARG A 473 6.45 25.01 -16.20
CA ARG A 473 5.65 26.24 -16.15
C ARG A 473 5.37 26.79 -17.54
N GLN A 474 6.40 26.89 -18.38
CA GLN A 474 6.27 27.35 -19.78
C GLN A 474 5.28 26.47 -20.56
N LEU A 475 5.41 25.15 -20.47
CA LEU A 475 4.49 24.22 -21.11
C LEU A 475 3.09 24.26 -20.50
N SER A 476 2.95 24.54 -19.20
CA SER A 476 1.61 24.74 -18.58
C SER A 476 0.91 25.96 -19.16
N THR A 477 1.63 27.07 -19.37
CA THR A 477 1.09 28.26 -20.04
C THR A 477 0.67 27.94 -21.47
N LEU A 478 1.51 27.25 -22.24
CA LEU A 478 1.18 26.82 -23.60
C LEU A 478 -0.05 25.90 -23.63
N VAL A 479 -0.09 24.87 -22.78
CA VAL A 479 -1.23 23.94 -22.71
C VAL A 479 -2.52 24.67 -22.31
N GLY A 480 -2.42 25.68 -21.44
CA GLY A 480 -3.53 26.56 -21.08
C GLY A 480 -4.21 27.22 -22.29
N THR A 481 -3.48 27.55 -23.35
CA THR A 481 -4.07 28.17 -24.56
C THR A 481 -4.91 27.21 -25.39
N TYR A 482 -4.76 25.90 -25.19
CA TYR A 482 -5.53 24.86 -25.87
C TYR A 482 -6.70 24.33 -25.03
N ARG A 483 -6.84 24.77 -23.76
CA ARG A 483 -7.94 24.33 -22.90
C ARG A 483 -9.20 25.13 -23.19
N SER A 484 -10.35 24.46 -23.12
CA SER A 484 -11.64 25.13 -23.06
C SER A 484 -11.78 25.94 -21.78
N GLU A 485 -12.66 26.94 -21.78
CA GLU A 485 -12.99 27.76 -20.61
C GLU A 485 -13.38 26.89 -19.40
N GLU A 486 -14.13 25.80 -19.61
CA GLU A 486 -14.52 24.89 -18.53
C GLU A 486 -13.36 24.14 -17.88
N ASN A 487 -12.26 23.93 -18.61
CA ASN A 487 -11.12 23.12 -18.19
C ASN A 487 -9.93 23.97 -17.69
N ILE A 488 -9.98 25.30 -17.88
CA ILE A 488 -8.89 26.20 -17.47
C ILE A 488 -8.69 26.23 -15.95
N HIS A 489 -9.75 25.95 -15.17
CA HIS A 489 -9.68 25.86 -13.71
C HIS A 489 -8.71 24.77 -13.22
N ALA A 490 -8.56 23.68 -13.97
CA ALA A 490 -7.60 22.64 -13.67
C ALA A 490 -6.15 23.11 -13.85
N GLU A 491 -5.91 23.95 -14.87
CA GLU A 491 -4.60 24.55 -15.13
C GLU A 491 -4.24 25.59 -14.07
N SER A 492 -5.23 26.40 -13.66
CA SER A 492 -5.08 27.35 -12.56
C SER A 492 -4.64 26.68 -11.27
N LEU A 493 -5.28 25.58 -10.86
CA LEU A 493 -4.87 24.82 -9.67
C LEU A 493 -3.45 24.26 -9.81
N GLY A 494 -3.10 23.72 -10.99
CA GLY A 494 -1.76 23.23 -11.26
C GLY A 494 -0.68 24.31 -11.09
N GLY A 495 -0.97 25.55 -11.48
CA GLY A 495 -0.10 26.71 -11.25
C GLY A 495 0.11 27.00 -9.77
N ILE A 496 -0.97 27.01 -8.98
CA ILE A 496 -0.90 27.27 -7.53
C ILE A 496 -0.14 26.14 -6.81
N VAL A 497 -0.39 24.87 -7.16
CA VAL A 497 0.34 23.72 -6.59
C VAL A 497 1.83 23.77 -6.94
N ALA A 498 2.20 24.30 -8.11
CA ALA A 498 3.61 24.52 -8.45
C ALA A 498 4.28 25.51 -7.48
N GLU A 499 3.56 26.53 -7.01
CA GLU A 499 4.06 27.47 -6.00
C GLU A 499 4.19 26.83 -4.61
N VAL A 500 3.31 25.88 -4.27
CA VAL A 500 3.48 25.04 -3.07
C VAL A 500 4.80 24.26 -3.15
N CYS A 501 5.08 23.64 -4.30
CA CYS A 501 6.34 22.92 -4.51
C CYS A 501 7.56 23.83 -4.31
N ASP A 502 7.53 25.04 -4.89
CA ASP A 502 8.62 26.00 -4.78
C ASP A 502 8.80 26.52 -3.35
N LEU A 503 7.71 26.81 -2.63
CA LEU A 503 7.78 27.18 -1.21
C LEU A 503 8.48 26.09 -0.39
N PHE A 504 8.14 24.83 -0.61
CA PHE A 504 8.75 23.71 0.09
C PHE A 504 10.23 23.51 -0.27
N ALA A 505 10.62 23.86 -1.50
CA ALA A 505 12.02 23.85 -1.95
C ALA A 505 12.82 24.97 -1.28
N ASP A 506 12.28 26.20 -1.25
CA ASP A 506 12.87 27.34 -0.57
C ASP A 506 13.05 27.05 0.93
N VAL A 507 12.03 26.50 1.59
CA VAL A 507 12.11 26.17 3.03
C VAL A 507 13.21 25.15 3.36
N ARG A 508 13.64 24.32 2.41
CA ARG A 508 14.80 23.40 2.58
C ARG A 508 16.13 24.05 2.21
N GLY A 509 16.16 24.89 1.17
CA GLY A 509 17.36 25.60 0.74
C GLY A 509 17.82 26.62 1.77
N ASN A 510 19.02 27.20 1.58
CA ASN A 510 19.55 28.27 2.42
C ASN A 510 18.77 29.62 2.30
N GLY A 511 17.62 29.64 1.64
CA GLY A 511 16.69 30.78 1.66
C GLY A 511 15.27 30.23 1.56
N ILE A 512 14.31 30.52 2.44
CA ILE A 512 14.04 31.73 3.24
C ILE A 512 14.17 31.41 4.75
N PRO A 513 15.10 32.08 5.49
CA PRO A 513 15.32 31.83 6.92
C PRO A 513 14.36 32.58 7.87
N GLU A 514 13.51 33.48 7.35
CA GLU A 514 12.66 34.34 8.17
C GLU A 514 11.26 33.73 8.30
N LEU A 515 10.92 33.28 9.52
CA LEU A 515 9.65 32.62 9.84
C LEU A 515 8.43 33.38 9.31
N VAL A 516 8.38 34.69 9.53
CA VAL A 516 7.25 35.56 9.14
C VAL A 516 7.00 35.46 7.63
N LYS A 517 8.05 35.60 6.81
CA LYS A 517 7.94 35.51 5.34
C LYS A 517 7.48 34.14 4.85
N VAL A 518 7.87 33.06 5.54
CA VAL A 518 7.41 31.70 5.20
C VAL A 518 5.91 31.56 5.49
N ILE A 519 5.45 32.07 6.64
CA ILE A 519 4.04 32.02 7.02
C ILE A 519 3.19 32.90 6.09
N GLU A 520 3.58 34.15 5.85
CA GLU A 520 2.89 35.06 4.93
C GLU A 520 2.73 34.45 3.53
N ARG A 521 3.79 33.84 2.99
CA ARG A 521 3.74 33.18 1.68
C ARG A 521 2.87 31.92 1.71
N ALA A 522 2.90 31.14 2.79
CA ALA A 522 2.05 29.96 2.92
C ALA A 522 0.56 30.34 3.00
N GLU A 523 0.23 31.39 3.76
CA GLU A 523 -1.13 31.93 3.91
C GLU A 523 -1.66 32.57 2.61
N ASP A 524 -0.81 33.27 1.86
CA ASP A 524 -1.16 33.79 0.52
C ASP A 524 -1.54 32.65 -0.43
N ILE A 525 -0.70 31.61 -0.52
CA ILE A 525 -0.98 30.45 -1.36
C ILE A 525 -2.27 29.74 -0.90
N ASP A 526 -2.45 29.52 0.41
CA ASP A 526 -3.66 28.87 0.96
C ASP A 526 -4.93 29.68 0.64
N SER A 527 -4.86 31.00 0.76
CA SER A 527 -5.96 31.92 0.42
C SER A 527 -6.33 31.85 -1.07
N ARG A 528 -5.34 31.77 -1.96
CA ARG A 528 -5.57 31.61 -3.41
C ARG A 528 -6.14 30.23 -3.75
N MET A 529 -5.69 29.17 -3.07
CA MET A 529 -6.32 27.86 -3.19
C MET A 529 -7.79 27.91 -2.75
N HIS A 530 -8.08 28.52 -1.60
CA HIS A 530 -9.45 28.65 -1.11
C HIS A 530 -10.32 29.45 -2.10
N ALA A 531 -9.84 30.58 -2.61
CA ALA A 531 -10.53 31.37 -3.63
C ALA A 531 -10.80 30.57 -4.92
N TRP A 532 -9.84 29.74 -5.35
CA TRP A 532 -10.04 28.82 -6.47
C TRP A 532 -11.23 27.88 -6.22
N SER A 533 -11.41 27.36 -5.01
CA SER A 533 -12.50 26.44 -4.68
C SER A 533 -13.89 27.09 -4.78
N LEU A 534 -13.99 28.39 -4.48
CA LEU A 534 -15.21 29.18 -4.57
C LEU A 534 -15.59 29.51 -6.03
N GLY A 535 -14.59 29.68 -6.89
CA GLY A 535 -14.74 30.04 -8.30
C GLY A 535 -15.13 28.88 -9.24
N LEU A 536 -15.37 27.68 -8.72
CA LEU A 536 -15.70 26.51 -9.53
C LEU A 536 -17.15 26.51 -10.02
N SER A 537 -17.37 26.13 -11.29
CA SER A 537 -18.70 25.91 -11.86
C SER A 537 -19.36 24.61 -11.37
N SER A 538 -20.65 24.42 -11.63
CA SER A 538 -21.40 23.20 -11.24
C SER A 538 -20.81 21.90 -11.79
N ARG A 539 -20.08 21.96 -12.92
CA ARG A 539 -19.33 20.83 -13.50
C ARG A 539 -18.31 20.23 -12.54
N TRP A 540 -17.79 21.04 -11.63
CA TRP A 540 -16.68 20.69 -10.74
C TRP A 540 -17.09 20.49 -9.30
N ARG A 541 -18.26 21.00 -8.89
CA ARG A 541 -18.72 20.97 -7.50
C ARG A 541 -19.19 19.58 -7.12
N TYR A 542 -18.77 19.12 -5.95
CA TYR A 542 -19.34 17.94 -5.32
C TYR A 542 -20.60 18.30 -4.52
N THR A 543 -21.36 17.28 -4.16
CA THR A 543 -22.50 17.40 -3.24
C THR A 543 -22.30 16.45 -2.06
N THR A 544 -22.70 16.87 -0.87
CA THR A 544 -22.56 16.08 0.37
C THR A 544 -23.88 15.40 0.70
N HIS A 545 -23.83 14.11 1.02
CA HIS A 545 -24.99 13.26 1.29
C HIS A 545 -24.77 12.47 2.58
N THR A 546 -25.86 12.12 3.24
CA THR A 546 -25.88 11.29 4.46
C THR A 546 -26.78 10.08 4.26
N TYR A 547 -26.40 8.90 4.77
CA TYR A 547 -27.27 7.73 4.71
C TYR A 547 -28.55 7.92 5.55
N SER A 548 -29.70 7.50 5.01
CA SER A 548 -30.94 7.34 5.79
C SER A 548 -31.09 5.89 6.26
N GLU A 549 -31.61 5.70 7.48
CA GLU A 549 -31.61 4.44 8.25
C GLU A 549 -32.28 3.21 7.59
N SER A 550 -32.85 3.31 6.38
CA SER A 550 -33.70 2.26 5.78
C SER A 550 -33.03 1.33 4.77
N ARG A 551 -31.72 1.46 4.50
CA ARG A 551 -30.97 0.46 3.69
C ARG A 551 -29.66 0.06 4.39
N ARG A 552 -29.73 -0.91 5.29
CA ARG A 552 -28.54 -1.64 5.76
C ARG A 552 -28.00 -2.52 4.63
N LEU A 553 -27.19 -1.93 3.75
CA LEU A 553 -26.19 -2.63 2.95
C LEU A 553 -24.85 -2.35 3.62
N VAL A 554 -24.30 -3.39 4.26
CA VAL A 554 -22.89 -3.52 4.70
C VAL A 554 -22.32 -2.29 5.42
N ASN A 555 -22.52 -2.23 6.74
CA ASN A 555 -21.75 -1.35 7.61
C ASN A 555 -20.28 -1.75 7.54
N HIS A 556 -19.43 -0.98 6.85
CA HIS A 556 -18.00 -0.83 7.18
C HIS A 556 -17.27 0.35 6.49
N ASP A 557 -17.85 1.03 5.49
CA ASP A 557 -17.05 1.92 4.61
C ASP A 557 -17.32 3.43 4.69
N THR A 558 -18.03 3.96 5.70
CA THR A 558 -18.30 5.42 5.77
C THR A 558 -17.94 6.07 7.10
N CYS A 559 -17.27 7.23 7.01
CA CYS A 559 -16.95 8.08 8.15
C CYS A 559 -18.23 8.79 8.62
N GLY A 560 -18.87 8.27 9.67
CA GLY A 560 -20.07 8.87 10.26
C GLY A 560 -21.31 8.89 9.35
N GLY A 561 -21.34 8.08 8.28
CA GLY A 561 -22.47 8.03 7.34
C GLY A 561 -22.54 9.17 6.33
N THR A 562 -21.53 10.04 6.24
CA THR A 562 -21.44 11.15 5.29
C THR A 562 -20.53 10.82 4.12
N TYR A 563 -20.91 11.22 2.90
CA TYR A 563 -20.09 11.04 1.69
C TYR A 563 -20.31 12.14 0.64
N HIS A 564 -19.34 12.29 -0.26
CA HIS A 564 -19.37 13.22 -1.38
C HIS A 564 -19.73 12.50 -2.68
N LEU A 565 -20.60 13.10 -3.47
CA LEU A 565 -20.87 12.71 -4.85
C LEU A 565 -20.26 13.73 -5.82
N TYR A 566 -19.55 13.23 -6.82
CA TYR A 566 -18.90 14.04 -7.85
C TYR A 566 -19.58 13.86 -9.22
N PRO A 567 -19.62 14.90 -10.06
CA PRO A 567 -20.16 14.78 -11.42
C PRO A 567 -19.40 13.78 -12.30
N HIS A 568 -18.09 13.65 -12.08
CA HIS A 568 -17.23 12.70 -12.78
C HIS A 568 -15.90 12.49 -12.01
N VAL A 569 -15.20 11.40 -12.34
CA VAL A 569 -13.88 11.04 -11.76
C VAL A 569 -12.89 12.21 -11.71
N TRP A 570 -12.84 13.00 -12.78
CA TRP A 570 -11.88 14.10 -12.82
C TRP A 570 -12.18 15.21 -11.79
N ALA A 571 -13.45 15.47 -11.45
CA ALA A 571 -13.80 16.43 -10.42
C ALA A 571 -13.33 15.91 -9.05
N CYS A 572 -13.54 14.63 -8.77
CA CYS A 572 -13.03 13.97 -7.57
C CYS A 572 -11.50 14.10 -7.45
N ASN A 573 -10.78 13.84 -8.54
CA ASN A 573 -9.32 13.94 -8.56
C ASN A 573 -8.83 15.38 -8.30
N ILE A 574 -9.44 16.37 -8.95
CA ILE A 574 -9.05 17.78 -8.78
C ILE A 574 -9.28 18.26 -7.34
N TRP A 575 -10.42 17.92 -6.74
CA TRP A 575 -10.67 18.22 -5.33
C TRP A 575 -9.66 17.54 -4.40
N SER A 576 -9.22 16.33 -4.76
CA SER A 576 -8.17 15.64 -4.00
C SER A 576 -6.82 16.34 -4.10
N TYR A 577 -6.40 16.81 -5.29
CA TYR A 577 -5.19 17.62 -5.46
C TYR A 577 -5.27 18.92 -4.65
N TYR A 578 -6.42 19.60 -4.68
CA TYR A 578 -6.66 20.81 -3.91
C TYR A 578 -6.51 20.58 -2.40
N ARG A 579 -7.20 19.57 -1.85
CA ARG A 579 -7.14 19.24 -0.41
C ARG A 579 -5.73 18.88 0.02
N THR A 580 -5.04 18.05 -0.79
CA THR A 580 -3.64 17.64 -0.54
C THR A 580 -2.72 18.86 -0.44
N GLY A 581 -2.77 19.77 -1.40
CA GLY A 581 -1.93 20.97 -1.41
C GLY A 581 -2.21 21.90 -0.23
N ARG A 582 -3.49 22.12 0.12
CA ARG A 582 -3.85 22.94 1.29
C ARG A 582 -3.41 22.29 2.60
N ILE A 583 -3.55 20.97 2.75
CA ILE A 583 -3.08 20.32 3.97
C ILE A 583 -1.56 20.45 4.11
N LEU A 584 -0.78 20.29 3.03
CA LEU A 584 0.66 20.54 3.05
C LEU A 584 1.01 21.95 3.55
N LEU A 585 0.35 22.97 3.02
CA LEU A 585 0.56 24.36 3.45
C LEU A 585 0.23 24.55 4.94
N ASN A 586 -0.91 24.04 5.38
CA ASN A 586 -1.34 24.18 6.78
C ASN A 586 -0.45 23.36 7.73
N LEU A 587 0.11 22.24 7.30
CA LEU A 587 1.11 21.49 8.07
C LEU A 587 2.41 22.28 8.21
N LEU A 588 2.87 22.92 7.13
CA LEU A 588 4.03 23.81 7.19
C LEU A 588 3.80 24.96 8.18
N ILE A 589 2.64 25.62 8.13
CA ILE A 589 2.26 26.69 9.06
C ILE A 589 2.23 26.17 10.50
N ARG A 590 1.49 25.09 10.76
CA ARG A 590 1.37 24.45 12.08
C ARG A 590 2.74 24.13 12.66
N ASP A 591 3.59 23.43 11.92
CA ASP A 591 4.87 22.92 12.41
C ASP A 591 5.86 24.07 12.70
N ARG A 592 5.79 25.16 11.92
CA ARG A 592 6.63 26.33 12.11
C ARG A 592 6.17 27.22 13.27
N LEU A 593 4.87 27.28 13.53
CA LEU A 593 4.29 28.06 14.62
C LEU A 593 4.18 27.31 15.95
N LYS A 594 4.19 25.97 15.95
CA LYS A 594 4.14 25.13 17.15
C LYS A 594 5.07 25.60 18.30
N PRO A 595 6.36 25.92 18.08
CA PRO A 595 7.24 26.36 19.17
C PRO A 595 6.93 27.77 19.71
N LEU A 596 6.12 28.56 19.01
CA LEU A 596 5.84 29.97 19.31
C LEU A 596 4.39 30.22 19.74
N ALA A 597 3.50 29.27 19.48
CA ALA A 597 2.07 29.37 19.74
C ALA A 597 1.70 29.55 21.23
N ASP A 598 2.62 29.31 22.15
CA ASP A 598 2.42 29.52 23.59
C ASP A 598 2.82 30.93 24.06
N TYR A 599 3.53 31.70 23.22
CA TYR A 599 4.12 33.00 23.61
C TYR A 599 3.44 34.22 22.98
N ASP A 600 2.71 34.05 21.87
CA ASP A 600 2.08 35.14 21.12
C ASP A 600 0.64 34.76 20.70
N PRO A 601 -0.38 35.57 21.08
CA PRO A 601 -1.77 35.33 20.69
C PRO A 601 -2.02 35.34 19.18
N GLU A 602 -1.26 36.13 18.40
CA GLU A 602 -1.40 36.20 16.95
C GLU A 602 -0.94 34.89 16.30
N TRP A 603 0.24 34.40 16.68
CA TRP A 603 0.75 33.10 16.23
C TRP A 603 -0.12 31.93 16.70
N ARG A 604 -0.72 32.03 17.90
CA ARG A 604 -1.67 31.03 18.38
C ARG A 604 -2.91 30.92 17.50
N CYS A 605 -3.49 32.05 17.10
CA CYS A 605 -4.65 32.08 16.21
C CYS A 605 -4.35 31.43 14.84
N ALA A 606 -3.21 31.77 14.23
CA ALA A 606 -2.78 31.17 12.96
C ALA A 606 -2.50 29.66 13.10
N TYR A 607 -1.86 29.24 14.20
CA TYR A 607 -1.62 27.83 14.52
C TYR A 607 -2.94 27.03 14.68
N ASP A 608 -3.90 27.54 15.45
CA ASP A 608 -5.18 26.87 15.69
C ASP A 608 -6.02 26.79 14.41
N ARG A 609 -5.98 27.83 13.57
CA ARG A 609 -6.62 27.84 12.25
C ARG A 609 -6.02 26.79 11.32
N ALA A 610 -4.68 26.68 11.30
CA ALA A 610 -4.01 25.67 10.50
C ALA A 610 -4.42 24.25 10.92
N LYS A 611 -4.50 23.97 12.23
CA LYS A 611 -5.01 22.69 12.75
C LYS A 611 -6.45 22.41 12.34
N ALA A 612 -7.34 23.40 12.44
CA ALA A 612 -8.74 23.25 12.05
C ALA A 612 -8.87 22.92 10.55
N ASN A 613 -8.15 23.65 9.69
CA ASN A 613 -8.10 23.40 8.26
C ASN A 613 -7.61 21.97 7.94
N ILE A 614 -6.54 21.52 8.61
CA ILE A 614 -6.01 20.16 8.44
C ILE A 614 -7.08 19.11 8.76
N ALA A 615 -7.77 19.25 9.90
CA ALA A 615 -8.82 18.31 10.32
C ALA A 615 -10.01 18.30 9.34
N GLU A 616 -10.50 19.47 8.94
CA GLU A 616 -11.62 19.60 8.00
C GLU A 616 -11.29 18.98 6.65
N LEU A 617 -10.17 19.37 6.04
CA LEU A 617 -9.78 18.89 4.71
C LEU A 617 -9.53 17.38 4.70
N SER A 618 -9.03 16.83 5.80
CA SER A 618 -8.81 15.40 6.00
C SER A 618 -10.12 14.63 6.06
N MET A 619 -11.12 15.13 6.79
CA MET A 619 -12.47 14.55 6.77
C MET A 619 -13.11 14.62 5.39
N ASP A 620 -12.88 15.71 4.67
CA ASP A 620 -13.37 15.95 3.33
C ASP A 620 -12.81 14.94 2.30
N ILE A 621 -11.56 14.53 2.49
CA ILE A 621 -10.97 13.38 1.78
C ILE A 621 -11.74 12.09 2.12
N LEU A 622 -11.99 11.79 3.40
CA LEU A 622 -12.70 10.56 3.80
C LEU A 622 -14.08 10.48 3.16
N HIS A 623 -14.81 11.59 3.13
CA HIS A 623 -16.10 11.66 2.47
C HIS A 623 -16.02 11.37 0.97
N SER A 624 -14.86 11.53 0.34
CA SER A 624 -14.66 11.26 -1.09
C SER A 624 -14.40 9.79 -1.41
N VAL A 625 -14.07 8.99 -0.39
CA VAL A 625 -13.76 7.56 -0.52
C VAL A 625 -14.89 6.75 -1.14
N PRO A 626 -16.15 6.86 -0.69
CA PRO A 626 -17.22 6.00 -1.21
C PRO A 626 -17.50 6.21 -2.69
N TYR A 627 -17.41 7.44 -3.20
CA TYR A 627 -17.54 7.72 -4.63
C TYR A 627 -16.45 7.00 -5.44
N SER A 628 -15.23 7.11 -4.96
CA SER A 628 -14.06 6.53 -5.60
C SER A 628 -14.03 5.00 -5.54
N MET A 629 -14.53 4.39 -4.45
CA MET A 629 -14.65 2.94 -4.30
C MET A 629 -15.88 2.37 -5.03
N SER A 630 -17.02 3.04 -5.02
CA SER A 630 -18.23 2.57 -5.74
C SER A 630 -18.00 2.45 -7.26
N LEU A 631 -17.13 3.29 -7.83
CA LEU A 631 -16.64 3.14 -9.20
C LEU A 631 -15.77 1.88 -9.43
N GLN A 632 -15.12 1.35 -8.39
CA GLN A 632 -14.34 0.10 -8.46
C GLN A 632 -15.24 -1.15 -8.39
N PHE A 633 -16.42 -1.07 -7.77
CA PHE A 633 -17.28 -2.23 -7.48
C PHE A 633 -18.63 -2.24 -8.23
N SER A 634 -18.85 -1.33 -9.17
CA SER A 634 -20.09 -1.29 -9.96
C SER A 634 -20.18 -2.46 -10.96
N SER A 635 -20.88 -3.53 -10.57
CA SER A 635 -21.55 -4.53 -11.42
C SER A 635 -23.07 -4.48 -11.14
N PRO A 636 -23.94 -4.86 -12.09
CA PRO A 636 -25.21 -4.18 -12.38
C PRO A 636 -26.30 -4.46 -11.35
N SER A 637 -26.49 -3.57 -10.38
CA SER A 637 -27.74 -3.56 -9.60
C SER A 637 -28.19 -2.19 -9.10
N VAL A 638 -27.53 -1.09 -9.49
CA VAL A 638 -28.00 0.27 -9.20
C VAL A 638 -28.47 0.92 -10.49
N ALA A 639 -29.80 1.00 -10.63
CA ALA A 639 -30.48 1.60 -11.76
C ALA A 639 -30.04 3.07 -11.97
N GLY A 640 -29.60 3.39 -13.19
CA GLY A 640 -29.62 4.77 -13.71
C GLY A 640 -28.46 5.20 -14.59
N ILE A 641 -27.24 4.67 -14.45
CA ILE A 641 -26.09 5.10 -15.25
C ILE A 641 -25.28 3.88 -15.71
N ASN A 642 -25.60 3.36 -16.89
CA ASN A 642 -24.85 2.29 -17.55
C ASN A 642 -23.53 2.85 -18.11
N SER A 643 -22.48 2.90 -17.27
CA SER A 643 -21.10 3.03 -17.74
C SER A 643 -20.30 1.80 -17.30
N PRO A 644 -19.63 1.08 -18.21
CA PRO A 644 -18.79 -0.06 -17.83
C PRO A 644 -17.63 0.41 -16.94
N PRO A 645 -17.21 -0.38 -15.93
CA PRO A 645 -16.14 -0.01 -15.02
C PRO A 645 -14.80 0.00 -15.76
N GLY A 646 -14.22 1.18 -15.92
CA GLY A 646 -12.87 1.39 -16.46
C GLY A 646 -12.30 2.68 -15.87
N GLY A 647 -11.05 2.63 -15.38
CA GLY A 647 -10.36 3.77 -14.74
C GLY A 647 -10.08 3.63 -13.24
N CYS A 648 -9.99 2.39 -12.72
CA CYS A 648 -9.92 2.11 -11.27
C CYS A 648 -8.73 2.77 -10.54
N LEU A 649 -7.64 3.10 -11.23
CA LEU A 649 -6.42 3.69 -10.64
C LEU A 649 -6.16 5.14 -11.03
N ALA A 650 -6.92 5.70 -11.97
CA ALA A 650 -7.00 7.14 -12.20
C ALA A 650 -7.45 7.90 -10.93
N ILE A 651 -8.24 7.22 -10.12
CA ILE A 651 -8.87 7.67 -8.87
C ILE A 651 -7.89 7.52 -7.67
N GLY A 652 -6.93 6.60 -7.76
CA GLY A 652 -5.97 6.28 -6.70
C GLY A 652 -5.01 7.43 -6.37
N ASN A 653 -4.60 8.21 -7.38
CA ASN A 653 -3.68 9.33 -7.20
C ASN A 653 -4.24 10.45 -6.30
N GLY A 654 -5.57 10.60 -6.22
CA GLY A 654 -6.22 11.58 -5.35
C GLY A 654 -6.55 11.05 -3.95
N LEU A 655 -7.04 9.81 -3.85
CA LEU A 655 -7.44 9.21 -2.59
C LEU A 655 -6.28 8.81 -1.68
N LEU A 656 -5.21 8.21 -2.22
CA LEU A 656 -4.05 7.82 -1.42
C LEU A 656 -3.33 9.06 -0.87
N ALA A 657 -3.39 10.17 -1.60
CA ALA A 657 -2.90 11.48 -1.17
C ALA A 657 -3.75 12.11 -0.08
N GLY A 658 -4.92 11.53 0.21
CA GLY A 658 -5.78 11.94 1.28
C GLY A 658 -5.78 11.00 2.50
N TRP A 659 -5.71 9.68 2.31
CA TRP A 659 -5.67 8.70 3.41
C TRP A 659 -4.43 8.87 4.29
N ASN A 660 -3.30 9.19 3.67
CA ASN A 660 -2.05 9.47 4.39
C ASN A 660 -2.08 10.81 5.13
N THR A 661 -2.98 11.73 4.75
CA THR A 661 -3.15 13.04 5.36
C THR A 661 -3.99 13.01 6.63
N LEU A 662 -4.94 12.09 6.69
CA LEU A 662 -5.70 11.78 7.89
C LEU A 662 -4.81 11.23 9.00
N GLY A 663 -3.78 10.44 8.68
CA GLY A 663 -2.78 10.03 9.67
C GLY A 663 -2.06 11.22 10.31
N ILE A 664 -1.80 12.28 9.55
CA ILE A 664 -1.06 13.47 10.00
C ILE A 664 -1.99 14.52 10.67
N ALA A 665 -3.29 14.48 10.36
CA ALA A 665 -4.31 15.32 10.98
C ALA A 665 -4.75 14.83 12.37
N TRP A 666 -4.56 13.54 12.64
CA TRP A 666 -4.86 12.89 13.91
C TRP A 666 -3.63 12.79 14.85
N GLU A 667 -2.42 13.13 14.35
CA GLU A 667 -1.21 13.49 15.13
C GLU A 667 -1.20 14.98 15.49
#